data_AF-A0A4Q5L036-F1
#
_entry.id   AF-A0A4Q5L036-F1
#
_cell.length_a   1.000
_cell.length_b   1.000
_cell.length_c   1.000
_cell.angle_alpha   90.00
_cell.angle_beta   90.00
_cell.angle_gamma   90.00
#
_symmetry.space_group_name_H-M   'P 1'
#
loop_
_entity.id
_entity.type
_entity.pdbx_description
1 polymer ?
#
loop_
_entity_poly.entity_id
_entity_poly.type
_entity_poly.pdbx_seq_one_letter_code
_entity_poly.pdbx_strand_id
1 'polypeptide(L)'
;MTLSSKVEKKALKALDLPAFQSISLKDIKSNIETMLNHIGREGVFSEYTKHDITHVNSMLSLVDIIVPSSTFDRLTSAECLMITLSIYFHDIGMLVTSEEYNSRNTNHEYLEFKGRFENDNIDIVNTISSDKKDDYIFQEFIRANHAKRVKNWIYESNKLGEHGNVSSQIIAEMLRNIPQAFKRDLALICESHNLDDIKDVSKYKPDAQYSQVDCSKVNVQYCAIVLRTCDLLNITNDRAPTLEMRLISPKNAISKREWLKHNSINVIRAKSKVNIHGNIDNSIQPDTFEVSALFESDDGFFSLMSYLEYTKSQLKQSHNICKKTNTVYSVDFEFPWVDIDDSSIETNGFSREQLLFTLDQTKILDLLIGHTLYNDSSVVVRELIQNSLDACSLKSFVNKKNNSHAYKANIKIEAESDFKNISITDNGIGMTLDVIKNYLLTVGSSRYQDKEFIKNHQGFTAISRFGIGLLTCFMIADDLDIITKTEESDNGILIKIRKVHGKYLLKELSFHELPNEIKKSGTKIIIYPRSSAVDTCKKIKENLKRWILVPKHKIIFNHNGDEEVIGYKNTDDYLRSHLESIGKDGEKYKVETQNIDGVDVSYGLIYNKIFKEWEFMIVDTRDLQNISGTCIEGIRVAYETPGFNTQTILAIANCYGYNSPKTNVARDRIEATEQKDQMLKKVYDSYRNHISSEINSLCKNNFSISWASREAGLLLQGLLNNRRYVNRNDKQLVENDELFNNSLYELDLVLKETLEERELTSIDKLINSNEFWTIDSSTYRSADSLIRDTENLKDNRSALSIMNSIYGNAKSAQTDHINQLVCFPSYDISSDYVFNQLLENFGVSEIKIIASQRRVDLKWNKESKNSWKKILLMDNRPEGNLFIQNSGEEVVCSDEPSIGVIKSKNIIFILKGSELHDL
;
A
#
# COMPACT_ATOMS: atom_id res chain seq x y z
N MET A 1 19.10 -43.41 44.43
CA MET A 1 19.17 -42.90 43.05
C MET A 1 20.55 -43.19 42.45
N THR A 2 20.63 -43.62 41.19
CA THR A 2 21.89 -43.92 40.48
C THR A 2 22.42 -42.68 39.76
N LEU A 3 23.71 -42.37 39.93
CA LEU A 3 24.44 -41.35 39.18
C LEU A 3 25.00 -42.02 37.91
N SER A 4 24.40 -41.75 36.76
CA SER A 4 24.60 -42.56 35.55
C SER A 4 25.55 -41.93 34.53
N SER A 5 25.54 -40.59 34.41
CA SER A 5 26.33 -39.84 33.42
C SER A 5 27.84 -39.86 33.72
N LYS A 6 28.70 -39.67 32.71
CA LYS A 6 30.15 -39.60 32.93
C LYS A 6 30.54 -38.40 33.78
N VAL A 7 29.88 -37.24 33.55
CA VAL A 7 30.15 -36.00 34.29
C VAL A 7 29.82 -36.15 35.78
N GLU A 8 28.69 -36.79 36.14
CA GLU A 8 28.35 -37.05 37.55
C GLU A 8 29.37 -37.99 38.21
N LYS A 9 29.82 -39.03 37.51
CA LYS A 9 30.84 -39.97 38.03
C LYS A 9 32.18 -39.28 38.27
N LYS A 10 32.59 -38.35 37.41
CA LYS A 10 33.83 -37.57 37.60
C LYS A 10 33.65 -36.50 38.68
N ALA A 11 32.46 -35.92 38.82
CA ALA A 11 32.12 -34.97 39.88
C ALA A 11 32.21 -35.58 41.29
N LEU A 12 31.91 -36.88 41.45
CA LEU A 12 32.08 -37.57 42.75
C LEU A 12 33.50 -37.51 43.29
N LYS A 13 34.52 -37.50 42.42
CA LYS A 13 35.93 -37.36 42.83
C LYS A 13 36.24 -35.99 43.44
N ALA A 14 35.42 -34.97 43.16
CA ALA A 14 35.59 -33.65 43.75
C ALA A 14 35.27 -33.67 45.25
N LEU A 15 34.44 -34.61 45.70
CA LEU A 15 34.06 -34.75 47.10
C LEU A 15 35.24 -35.19 47.99
N ASP A 16 36.32 -35.73 47.42
CA ASP A 16 37.53 -36.04 48.18
C ASP A 16 38.36 -34.78 48.52
N LEU A 17 38.08 -33.65 47.86
CA LEU A 17 38.81 -32.40 48.06
C LEU A 17 38.37 -31.70 49.35
N PRO A 18 39.29 -31.12 50.15
CA PRO A 18 38.96 -30.45 51.41
C PRO A 18 37.86 -29.40 51.31
N ALA A 19 37.72 -28.75 50.15
CA ALA A 19 36.70 -27.75 49.88
C ALA A 19 35.27 -28.32 49.75
N PHE A 20 35.12 -29.63 49.52
CA PHE A 20 33.86 -30.27 49.12
C PHE A 20 33.51 -31.56 49.89
N GLN A 21 34.34 -31.96 50.87
CA GLN A 21 34.21 -33.22 51.65
C GLN A 21 32.87 -33.41 52.37
N SER A 22 32.15 -32.34 52.68
CA SER A 22 30.88 -32.40 53.42
C SER A 22 29.65 -32.28 52.51
N ILE A 23 29.79 -32.52 51.20
CA ILE A 23 28.70 -32.46 50.21
C ILE A 23 28.25 -33.88 49.86
N SER A 24 26.93 -34.09 49.83
CA SER A 24 26.34 -35.32 49.30
C SER A 24 25.61 -35.04 47.98
N LEU A 25 26.26 -35.36 46.86
CA LEU A 25 25.68 -35.15 45.53
C LEU A 25 24.38 -35.96 45.32
N LYS A 26 24.27 -37.13 45.96
CA LYS A 26 23.06 -37.97 45.91
C LYS A 26 21.89 -37.31 46.64
N ASP A 27 22.13 -36.71 47.80
CA ASP A 27 21.07 -36.05 48.57
C ASP A 27 20.61 -34.77 47.87
N ILE A 28 21.55 -34.01 47.29
CA ILE A 28 21.21 -32.85 46.44
C ILE A 28 20.30 -33.29 45.30
N LYS A 29 20.69 -34.31 44.52
CA LYS A 29 19.87 -34.80 43.40
C LYS A 29 18.46 -35.23 43.83
N SER A 30 18.36 -35.95 44.95
CA SER A 30 17.07 -36.42 45.51
C SER A 30 16.17 -35.25 45.94
N ASN A 31 16.74 -34.21 46.55
CA ASN A 31 15.99 -33.04 46.97
C ASN A 31 15.56 -32.20 45.75
N ILE A 32 16.42 -32.07 44.73
CA ILE A 32 16.09 -31.40 43.47
C ILE A 32 14.95 -32.11 42.75
N GLU A 33 14.99 -33.45 42.63
CA GLU A 33 13.87 -34.22 42.08
C GLU A 33 12.56 -33.92 42.82
N THR A 34 12.61 -33.89 44.16
CA THR A 34 11.45 -33.57 44.98
C THR A 34 10.92 -32.17 44.66
N MET A 35 11.79 -31.16 44.56
CA MET A 35 11.39 -29.78 44.25
C MET A 35 10.83 -29.64 42.83
N LEU A 36 11.49 -30.22 41.82
CA LEU A 36 11.04 -30.14 40.42
C LEU A 36 9.69 -30.83 40.21
N ASN A 37 9.39 -31.91 40.93
CA ASN A 37 8.10 -32.61 40.88
C ASN A 37 6.91 -31.75 41.36
N HIS A 38 7.16 -30.60 42.00
CA HIS A 38 6.12 -29.64 42.38
C HIS A 38 5.82 -28.59 41.30
N ILE A 39 6.66 -28.43 40.28
CA ILE A 39 6.37 -27.56 39.14
C ILE A 39 5.11 -28.11 38.43
N GLY A 40 4.10 -27.26 38.22
CA GLY A 40 2.84 -27.65 37.56
C GLY A 40 1.72 -28.17 38.48
N ARG A 41 1.99 -28.55 39.74
CA ARG A 41 0.99 -29.22 40.61
C ARG A 41 -0.13 -28.31 41.14
N GLU A 42 0.18 -27.03 41.40
CA GLU A 42 -0.77 -26.05 41.98
C GLU A 42 -1.44 -25.17 40.90
N GLY A 43 -1.56 -25.66 39.67
CA GLY A 43 -2.20 -24.95 38.55
C GLY A 43 -1.31 -23.95 37.80
N VAL A 44 -0.24 -23.46 38.43
CA VAL A 44 0.80 -22.62 37.79
C VAL A 44 1.71 -23.49 36.92
N PHE A 45 1.93 -23.11 35.64
CA PHE A 45 2.65 -23.90 34.63
C PHE A 45 2.00 -25.23 34.23
N SER A 46 0.68 -25.39 34.46
CA SER A 46 -0.05 -26.63 34.14
C SER A 46 -0.08 -27.00 32.64
N GLU A 47 0.09 -26.02 31.74
CA GLU A 47 0.14 -26.24 30.29
C GLU A 47 1.56 -26.26 29.71
N TYR A 48 2.61 -26.13 30.53
CA TYR A 48 4.00 -26.08 30.07
C TYR A 48 4.57 -27.48 29.80
N THR A 49 5.64 -27.54 29.03
CA THR A 49 6.39 -28.79 28.79
C THR A 49 7.10 -29.28 30.05
N LYS A 50 7.69 -30.48 30.02
CA LYS A 50 8.33 -31.07 31.20
C LYS A 50 9.56 -30.28 31.66
N HIS A 51 9.61 -30.04 32.97
CA HIS A 51 10.76 -29.46 33.69
C HIS A 51 11.09 -30.29 34.95
N ASP A 52 10.85 -31.60 34.91
CA ASP A 52 11.09 -32.53 36.03
C ASP A 52 12.53 -33.10 36.01
N ILE A 53 12.83 -34.07 36.87
CA ILE A 53 14.16 -34.68 36.94
C ILE A 53 14.59 -35.39 35.64
N THR A 54 13.64 -35.77 34.77
CA THR A 54 13.97 -36.40 33.47
C THR A 54 14.64 -35.40 32.53
N HIS A 55 14.22 -34.13 32.56
CA HIS A 55 14.87 -33.04 31.83
C HIS A 55 16.33 -32.86 32.25
N VAL A 56 16.58 -32.83 33.57
CA VAL A 56 17.94 -32.75 34.15
C VAL A 56 18.81 -33.94 33.72
N ASN A 57 18.27 -35.16 33.78
CA ASN A 57 19.00 -36.37 33.36
C ASN A 57 19.32 -36.38 31.85
N SER A 58 18.42 -35.85 31.01
CA SER A 58 18.65 -35.67 29.58
C SER A 58 19.81 -34.70 29.32
N MET A 59 19.81 -33.54 29.96
CA MET A 59 20.90 -32.55 29.83
C MET A 59 22.25 -33.10 30.26
N LEU A 60 22.32 -33.87 31.35
CA LEU A 60 23.56 -34.52 31.80
C LEU A 60 24.07 -35.54 30.77
N SER A 61 23.17 -36.19 30.04
CA SER A 61 23.52 -37.10 28.95
C SER A 61 24.01 -36.33 27.71
N LEU A 62 23.46 -35.13 27.45
CA LEU A 62 23.94 -34.23 26.38
C LEU A 62 25.37 -33.72 26.63
N VAL A 63 25.81 -33.58 27.89
CA VAL A 63 27.21 -33.21 28.20
C VAL A 63 28.20 -34.20 27.57
N ASP A 64 27.87 -35.49 27.55
CA ASP A 64 28.71 -36.54 26.96
C ASP A 64 28.83 -36.42 25.43
N ILE A 65 27.91 -35.69 24.79
CA ILE A 65 27.94 -35.37 23.35
C ILE A 65 28.62 -34.03 23.12
N ILE A 66 28.27 -32.99 23.89
CA ILE A 66 28.73 -31.62 23.70
C ILE A 66 30.21 -31.45 24.03
N VAL A 67 30.71 -32.11 25.07
CA VAL A 67 32.11 -31.99 25.47
C VAL A 67 32.93 -33.07 24.73
N PRO A 68 33.87 -32.70 23.84
CA PRO A 68 34.72 -33.67 23.16
C PRO A 68 35.50 -34.53 24.14
N SER A 69 35.76 -35.81 23.80
CA SER A 69 36.49 -36.73 24.70
C SER A 69 37.88 -36.18 25.08
N SER A 70 38.56 -35.51 24.13
CA SER A 70 39.84 -34.81 24.35
C SER A 70 39.77 -33.81 25.51
N THR A 71 38.70 -33.02 25.57
CA THR A 71 38.49 -31.99 26.59
C THR A 71 37.94 -32.61 27.88
N PHE A 72 37.02 -33.58 27.77
CA PHE A 72 36.41 -34.26 28.91
C PHE A 72 37.46 -34.93 29.81
N ASP A 73 38.48 -35.55 29.21
CA ASP A 73 39.56 -36.19 29.97
C ASP A 73 40.38 -35.18 30.78
N ARG A 74 40.55 -33.96 30.26
CA ARG A 74 41.26 -32.85 30.91
C ARG A 74 40.45 -32.12 31.98
N LEU A 75 39.11 -32.18 31.94
CA LEU A 75 38.26 -31.51 32.93
C LEU A 75 38.66 -31.90 34.36
N THR A 76 38.80 -30.93 35.25
CA THR A 76 39.02 -31.22 36.67
C THR A 76 37.77 -31.83 37.30
N SER A 77 37.93 -32.50 38.44
CA SER A 77 36.77 -32.98 39.20
C SER A 77 35.87 -31.82 39.66
N ALA A 78 36.44 -30.65 39.98
CA ALA A 78 35.67 -29.46 40.34
C ALA A 78 34.88 -28.87 39.17
N GLU A 79 35.39 -28.92 37.93
CA GLU A 79 34.65 -28.52 36.73
C GLU A 79 33.45 -29.43 36.48
N CYS A 80 33.64 -30.74 36.60
CA CYS A 80 32.54 -31.69 36.48
C CYS A 80 31.50 -31.48 37.59
N LEU A 81 31.93 -31.14 38.82
CA LEU A 81 31.01 -30.78 39.90
C LEU A 81 30.25 -29.48 39.57
N MET A 82 30.92 -28.46 39.05
CA MET A 82 30.31 -27.19 38.64
C MET A 82 29.27 -27.40 37.54
N ILE A 83 29.60 -28.13 36.47
CA ILE A 83 28.68 -28.46 35.37
C ILE A 83 27.47 -29.23 35.93
N THR A 84 27.70 -30.26 36.75
CA THR A 84 26.62 -31.09 37.31
C THR A 84 25.67 -30.26 38.17
N LEU A 85 26.19 -29.46 39.10
CA LEU A 85 25.36 -28.61 39.95
C LEU A 85 24.65 -27.54 39.13
N SER A 86 25.31 -26.93 38.13
CA SER A 86 24.68 -25.92 37.30
C SER A 86 23.44 -26.46 36.56
N ILE A 87 23.51 -27.69 36.04
CA ILE A 87 22.38 -28.37 35.40
C ILE A 87 21.29 -28.73 36.43
N TYR A 88 21.66 -29.17 37.64
CA TYR A 88 20.67 -29.46 38.69
C TYR A 88 19.85 -28.23 39.09
N PHE A 89 20.46 -27.04 39.14
CA PHE A 89 19.81 -25.84 39.70
C PHE A 89 19.25 -24.88 38.65
N HIS A 90 19.67 -24.89 37.38
CA HIS A 90 19.36 -23.80 36.42
C HIS A 90 17.86 -23.46 36.28
N ASP A 91 16.98 -24.47 36.27
CA ASP A 91 15.54 -24.31 36.08
C ASP A 91 14.73 -24.35 37.38
N ILE A 92 15.37 -24.57 38.54
CA ILE A 92 14.64 -24.64 39.81
C ILE A 92 13.92 -23.32 40.14
N GLY A 93 14.40 -22.21 39.56
CA GLY A 93 13.78 -20.90 39.62
C GLY A 93 12.41 -20.81 38.97
N MET A 94 11.89 -21.89 38.37
CA MET A 94 10.49 -22.00 37.92
C MET A 94 9.54 -22.43 39.05
N LEU A 95 10.06 -22.89 40.20
CA LEU A 95 9.25 -23.26 41.34
C LEU A 95 8.51 -22.05 41.91
N VAL A 96 7.21 -22.20 42.18
CA VAL A 96 6.36 -21.17 42.80
C VAL A 96 5.71 -21.80 44.02
N THR A 97 5.84 -21.14 45.18
CA THR A 97 5.15 -21.57 46.40
C THR A 97 3.75 -20.98 46.47
N SER A 98 2.83 -21.61 47.20
CA SER A 98 1.47 -21.07 47.39
C SER A 98 1.49 -19.69 48.06
N GLU A 99 2.43 -19.46 48.98
CA GLU A 99 2.60 -18.16 49.64
C GLU A 99 3.04 -17.07 48.65
N GLU A 100 4.01 -17.36 47.79
CA GLU A 100 4.48 -16.46 46.74
C GLU A 100 3.36 -16.13 45.74
N TYR A 101 2.62 -17.14 45.31
CA TYR A 101 1.49 -16.94 44.41
C TYR A 101 0.41 -16.05 45.03
N ASN A 102 0.04 -16.30 46.29
CA ASN A 102 -1.01 -15.55 46.98
C ASN A 102 -0.59 -14.11 47.32
N SER A 103 0.70 -13.87 47.55
CA SER A 103 1.25 -12.55 47.88
C SER A 103 1.72 -11.74 46.65
N ARG A 104 1.62 -12.29 45.42
CA ARG A 104 2.13 -11.64 44.19
C ARG A 104 1.72 -10.18 43.99
N ASN A 105 0.51 -9.79 44.39
CA ASN A 105 0.01 -8.42 44.26
C ASN A 105 0.69 -7.41 45.21
N THR A 106 1.52 -7.90 46.13
CA THR A 106 2.38 -7.06 46.98
C THR A 106 3.79 -6.90 46.41
N ASN A 107 4.17 -7.72 45.41
CA ASN A 107 5.48 -7.69 44.79
C ASN A 107 5.61 -6.57 43.76
N HIS A 108 6.48 -5.60 44.04
CA HIS A 108 6.67 -4.43 43.17
C HIS A 108 7.24 -4.80 41.79
N GLU A 109 8.18 -5.76 41.71
CA GLU A 109 8.75 -6.20 40.43
C GLU A 109 7.66 -6.83 39.53
N TYR A 110 6.74 -7.60 40.12
CA TYR A 110 5.60 -8.18 39.41
C TYR A 110 4.61 -7.10 38.92
N LEU A 111 4.23 -6.15 39.76
CA LEU A 111 3.29 -5.09 39.38
C LEU A 111 3.84 -4.23 38.24
N GLU A 112 5.14 -3.91 38.27
CA GLU A 112 5.82 -3.17 37.20
C GLU A 112 5.91 -3.99 35.90
N PHE A 113 6.23 -5.29 36.01
CA PHE A 113 6.20 -6.20 34.86
C PHE A 113 4.81 -6.30 34.24
N LYS A 114 3.76 -6.46 35.07
CA LYS A 114 2.37 -6.56 34.64
C LYS A 114 1.93 -5.33 33.84
N GLY A 115 2.18 -4.13 34.35
CA GLY A 115 1.81 -2.89 33.65
C GLY A 115 2.48 -2.73 32.28
N ARG A 116 3.76 -3.08 32.16
CA ARG A 116 4.46 -3.11 30.86
C ARG A 116 3.90 -4.18 29.93
N PHE A 117 3.77 -5.40 30.44
CA PHE A 117 3.33 -6.55 29.66
C PHE A 117 1.93 -6.34 29.05
N GLU A 118 1.01 -5.75 29.82
CA GLU A 118 -0.34 -5.43 29.35
C GLU A 118 -0.36 -4.40 28.21
N ASN A 119 0.54 -3.41 28.23
CA ASN A 119 0.65 -2.38 27.19
C ASN A 119 1.32 -2.92 25.91
N ASP A 120 2.41 -3.67 26.07
CA ASP A 120 3.21 -4.14 24.94
C ASP A 120 2.57 -5.35 24.21
N ASN A 121 1.67 -6.07 24.88
CA ASN A 121 1.05 -7.30 24.38
C ASN A 121 -0.49 -7.27 24.41
N ILE A 122 -1.08 -6.09 24.18
CA ILE A 122 -2.54 -5.87 24.19
C ILE A 122 -3.30 -6.95 23.42
N ASP A 123 -2.82 -7.33 22.24
CA ASP A 123 -3.50 -8.31 21.38
C ASP A 123 -3.53 -9.71 22.00
N ILE A 124 -2.42 -10.18 22.57
CA ILE A 124 -2.33 -11.48 23.25
C ILE A 124 -3.20 -11.45 24.50
N VAL A 125 -3.08 -10.39 25.29
CA VAL A 125 -3.76 -10.21 26.57
C VAL A 125 -5.29 -10.17 26.39
N ASN A 126 -5.78 -9.56 25.31
CA ASN A 126 -7.21 -9.49 25.01
C ASN A 126 -7.81 -10.81 24.50
N THR A 127 -6.98 -11.75 24.03
CA THR A 127 -7.46 -13.09 23.65
C THR A 127 -7.64 -14.04 24.83
N ILE A 128 -7.09 -13.69 26.00
CA ILE A 128 -7.17 -14.49 27.22
C ILE A 128 -8.40 -14.05 28.03
N SER A 129 -9.11 -15.01 28.61
CA SER A 129 -10.28 -14.72 29.45
C SER A 129 -9.88 -13.90 30.68
N SER A 130 -10.73 -12.95 31.08
CA SER A 130 -10.42 -11.98 32.14
C SER A 130 -10.06 -12.61 33.48
N ASP A 131 -10.60 -13.79 33.77
CA ASP A 131 -10.36 -14.61 34.97
C ASP A 131 -8.98 -15.29 34.99
N LYS A 132 -8.33 -15.48 33.83
CA LYS A 132 -7.02 -16.17 33.71
C LYS A 132 -5.86 -15.25 33.32
N LYS A 133 -6.17 -13.99 33.04
CA LYS A 133 -5.20 -13.00 32.55
C LYS A 133 -4.07 -12.76 33.55
N ASP A 134 -4.39 -12.58 34.83
CA ASP A 134 -3.38 -12.35 35.87
C ASP A 134 -2.48 -13.57 36.06
N ASP A 135 -3.05 -14.77 36.08
CA ASP A 135 -2.32 -16.04 36.21
C ASP A 135 -1.33 -16.26 35.06
N TYR A 136 -1.71 -15.87 33.83
CA TYR A 136 -0.83 -15.94 32.67
C TYR A 136 0.33 -14.95 32.76
N ILE A 137 0.05 -13.70 33.11
CA ILE A 137 1.09 -12.66 33.26
C ILE A 137 2.07 -13.04 34.37
N PHE A 138 1.58 -13.62 35.47
CA PHE A 138 2.41 -14.11 36.56
C PHE A 138 3.34 -15.25 36.12
N GLN A 139 2.85 -16.21 35.31
CA GLN A 139 3.69 -17.27 34.75
C GLN A 139 4.81 -16.70 33.86
N GLU A 140 4.51 -15.71 33.01
CA GLU A 140 5.52 -15.05 32.18
C GLU A 140 6.53 -14.24 33.01
N PHE A 141 6.08 -13.61 34.11
CA PHE A 141 6.98 -12.94 35.05
C PHE A 141 7.98 -13.92 35.68
N ILE A 142 7.50 -15.07 36.15
CA ILE A 142 8.37 -16.11 36.72
C ILE A 142 9.32 -16.65 35.66
N ARG A 143 8.82 -16.96 34.46
CA ARG A 143 9.63 -17.46 33.34
C ARG A 143 10.70 -16.46 32.90
N ALA A 144 10.40 -15.17 32.85
CA ALA A 144 11.38 -14.15 32.49
C ALA A 144 12.49 -14.00 33.55
N ASN A 145 12.16 -14.25 34.83
CA ASN A 145 13.06 -14.01 35.96
C ASN A 145 13.65 -15.28 36.59
N HIS A 146 13.31 -16.49 36.12
CA HIS A 146 13.70 -17.74 36.78
C HIS A 146 15.22 -17.86 37.00
N ALA A 147 16.03 -17.54 35.99
CA ALA A 147 17.50 -17.57 36.10
C ALA A 147 18.03 -16.57 37.16
N LYS A 148 17.45 -15.37 37.23
CA LYS A 148 17.73 -14.36 38.29
C LYS A 148 17.32 -14.89 39.66
N ARG A 149 16.18 -15.58 39.77
CA ARG A 149 15.71 -16.22 41.01
C ARG A 149 16.72 -17.27 41.49
N VAL A 150 17.20 -18.15 40.59
CA VAL A 150 18.22 -19.17 40.93
C VAL A 150 19.49 -18.53 41.48
N LYS A 151 20.01 -17.49 40.82
CA LYS A 151 21.20 -16.78 41.32
C LYS A 151 20.98 -16.24 42.74
N ASN A 152 19.83 -15.63 42.97
CA ASN A 152 19.49 -15.06 44.28
C ASN A 152 19.37 -16.14 45.35
N TRP A 153 18.79 -17.30 45.01
CA TRP A 153 18.65 -18.43 45.93
C TRP A 153 19.99 -19.11 46.27
N ILE A 154 20.93 -19.13 45.33
CA ILE A 154 22.25 -19.75 45.54
C ILE A 154 23.22 -18.82 46.29
N TYR A 155 23.24 -17.51 45.98
CA TYR A 155 24.31 -16.60 46.44
C TYR A 155 23.82 -15.29 47.07
N GLU A 156 22.75 -14.66 46.59
CA GLU A 156 22.33 -13.30 47.01
C GLU A 156 21.10 -13.27 47.94
N SER A 157 20.94 -14.27 48.81
CA SER A 157 19.73 -14.55 49.60
C SER A 157 19.21 -13.40 50.49
N ASN A 158 19.97 -12.30 50.66
CA ASN A 158 19.66 -11.18 51.55
C ASN A 158 19.34 -9.84 50.84
N LYS A 159 19.23 -9.77 49.50
CA LYS A 159 19.14 -8.49 48.76
C LYS A 159 17.78 -8.11 48.15
N LEU A 160 16.77 -8.98 48.22
CA LEU A 160 15.40 -8.62 47.82
C LEU A 160 14.53 -8.52 49.08
N GLY A 161 13.90 -7.37 49.30
CA GLY A 161 13.13 -7.03 50.49
C GLY A 161 11.79 -7.77 50.65
N GLU A 162 11.68 -9.03 50.23
CA GLU A 162 10.48 -9.84 50.40
C GLU A 162 10.85 -11.23 50.91
N HIS A 163 9.98 -11.75 51.76
CA HIS A 163 10.16 -12.90 52.65
C HIS A 163 11.02 -14.02 52.06
N GLY A 164 12.05 -14.44 52.80
CA GLY A 164 12.93 -15.55 52.43
C GLY A 164 12.11 -16.79 52.08
N ASN A 165 11.85 -16.95 50.78
CA ASN A 165 11.06 -18.04 50.22
C ASN A 165 11.65 -19.36 50.73
N VAL A 166 10.80 -20.27 51.22
CA VAL A 166 11.19 -21.60 51.71
C VAL A 166 12.14 -22.30 50.73
N SER A 167 11.95 -22.10 49.42
CA SER A 167 12.82 -22.61 48.36
C SER A 167 14.27 -22.12 48.50
N SER A 168 14.48 -20.83 48.79
CA SER A 168 15.82 -20.25 48.98
C SER A 168 16.51 -20.79 50.23
N GLN A 169 15.75 -21.05 51.31
CA GLN A 169 16.27 -21.61 52.55
C GLN A 169 16.72 -23.07 52.34
N ILE A 170 15.88 -23.86 51.65
CA ILE A 170 16.20 -25.25 51.29
C ILE A 170 17.46 -25.29 50.42
N ILE A 171 17.57 -24.45 49.38
CA ILE A 171 18.76 -24.39 48.51
C ILE A 171 20.00 -23.96 49.29
N ALA A 172 19.90 -22.94 50.14
CA ALA A 172 21.00 -22.48 50.98
C ALA A 172 21.48 -23.57 51.94
N GLU A 173 20.56 -24.40 52.45
CA GLU A 173 20.87 -25.55 53.30
C GLU A 173 21.57 -26.68 52.52
N MET A 174 21.09 -27.02 51.31
CA MET A 174 21.75 -28.00 50.43
C MET A 174 23.20 -27.59 50.11
N LEU A 175 23.44 -26.30 49.93
CA LEU A 175 24.75 -25.78 49.53
C LEU A 175 25.57 -25.29 50.74
N ARG A 176 25.12 -25.45 51.99
CA ARG A 176 25.73 -24.84 53.19
C ARG A 176 27.25 -25.02 53.26
N ASN A 177 27.73 -26.22 52.94
CA ASN A 177 29.14 -26.62 53.05
C ASN A 177 30.00 -26.30 51.80
N ILE A 178 29.44 -25.61 50.80
CA ILE A 178 30.19 -25.18 49.59
C ILE A 178 30.88 -23.83 49.83
N PRO A 179 32.14 -23.63 49.39
CA PRO A 179 32.82 -22.34 49.48
C PRO A 179 32.03 -21.21 48.82
N GLN A 180 32.02 -20.02 49.44
CA GLN A 180 31.25 -18.88 48.94
C GLN A 180 31.64 -18.44 47.52
N ALA A 181 32.92 -18.49 47.18
CA ALA A 181 33.38 -18.19 45.82
C ALA A 181 32.82 -19.19 44.79
N PHE A 182 32.73 -20.47 45.14
CA PHE A 182 32.15 -21.50 44.26
C PHE A 182 30.63 -21.31 44.11
N LYS A 183 29.92 -20.98 45.19
CA LYS A 183 28.49 -20.63 45.13
C LYS A 183 28.22 -19.44 44.22
N ARG A 184 29.03 -18.39 44.32
CA ARG A 184 28.94 -17.22 43.43
C ARG A 184 29.04 -17.65 41.97
N ASP A 185 30.07 -18.41 41.63
CA ASP A 185 30.33 -18.77 40.24
C ASP A 185 29.27 -19.76 39.70
N LEU A 186 28.79 -20.68 40.54
CA LEU A 186 27.62 -21.52 40.24
C LEU A 186 26.37 -20.66 39.94
N ALA A 187 26.09 -19.66 40.78
CA ALA A 187 24.96 -18.75 40.61
C ALA A 187 25.06 -17.94 39.31
N LEU A 188 26.27 -17.48 38.95
CA LEU A 188 26.52 -16.75 37.69
C LEU A 188 26.34 -17.65 36.46
N ILE A 189 26.76 -18.92 36.55
CA ILE A 189 26.54 -19.90 35.48
C ILE A 189 25.04 -20.15 35.29
N CYS A 190 24.28 -20.41 36.36
CA CYS A 190 22.83 -20.62 36.29
C CYS A 190 22.05 -19.37 35.85
N GLU A 191 22.59 -18.16 35.98
CA GLU A 191 21.96 -16.94 35.42
C GLU A 191 22.22 -16.81 33.91
N SER A 192 23.32 -17.40 33.42
CA SER A 192 23.88 -17.09 32.09
C SER A 192 23.05 -17.59 30.90
N HIS A 193 22.12 -18.53 31.08
CA HIS A 193 21.28 -19.06 30.00
C HIS A 193 20.15 -18.11 29.57
N ASN A 194 19.90 -17.06 30.36
CA ASN A 194 18.98 -15.97 30.02
C ASN A 194 19.69 -14.65 29.61
N LEU A 195 21.03 -14.62 29.55
CA LEU A 195 21.81 -13.40 29.31
C LEU A 195 22.73 -13.52 28.08
N ASP A 196 23.03 -12.39 27.42
CA ASP A 196 24.03 -12.31 26.34
C ASP A 196 25.34 -11.63 26.79
N ASP A 197 25.94 -12.15 27.86
CA ASP A 197 27.12 -11.58 28.51
C ASP A 197 28.28 -12.57 28.69
N ILE A 198 28.20 -13.77 28.10
CA ILE A 198 29.19 -14.86 28.27
C ILE A 198 30.63 -14.46 27.88
N LYS A 199 30.78 -13.42 27.07
CA LYS A 199 32.08 -12.82 26.68
C LYS A 199 32.80 -12.09 27.82
N ASP A 200 32.10 -11.75 28.90
CA ASP A 200 32.67 -11.04 30.06
C ASP A 200 33.49 -12.00 30.92
N VAL A 201 34.79 -12.07 30.64
CA VAL A 201 35.76 -12.88 31.39
C VAL A 201 36.01 -12.40 32.81
N SER A 202 35.59 -11.18 33.17
CA SER A 202 35.66 -10.69 34.55
C SER A 202 34.55 -11.31 35.41
N LYS A 203 33.38 -11.55 34.79
CA LYS A 203 32.24 -12.28 35.36
C LYS A 203 32.47 -13.79 35.30
N TYR A 204 32.85 -14.32 34.14
CA TYR A 204 33.06 -15.74 33.87
C TYR A 204 34.56 -16.06 33.77
N LYS A 205 35.20 -16.26 34.93
CA LYS A 205 36.65 -16.46 35.02
C LYS A 205 37.10 -17.77 34.34
N PRO A 206 38.03 -17.74 33.37
CA PRO A 206 38.51 -18.95 32.69
C PRO A 206 39.39 -19.89 33.54
N ASP A 207 39.86 -19.43 34.70
CA ASP A 207 40.88 -20.10 35.52
C ASP A 207 40.60 -19.99 37.04
N ALA A 208 39.32 -19.94 37.46
CA ALA A 208 38.96 -19.80 38.87
C ALA A 208 39.50 -20.97 39.71
N GLN A 209 40.10 -20.69 40.87
CA GLN A 209 40.68 -21.70 41.75
C GLN A 209 40.11 -21.58 43.17
N TYR A 210 39.63 -22.70 43.73
CA TYR A 210 38.92 -22.71 45.02
C TYR A 210 39.69 -23.33 46.19
N SER A 211 40.84 -23.94 45.94
CA SER A 211 41.77 -24.45 46.96
C SER A 211 43.19 -24.54 46.42
N GLN A 212 44.17 -24.93 47.25
CA GLN A 212 45.58 -25.03 46.85
C GLN A 212 45.88 -26.19 45.87
N VAL A 213 44.94 -27.12 45.66
CA VAL A 213 45.12 -28.24 44.74
C VAL A 213 44.61 -27.91 43.33
N ASP A 214 45.38 -28.29 42.30
CA ASP A 214 45.06 -27.99 40.89
C ASP A 214 43.71 -28.55 40.43
N CYS A 215 43.29 -29.70 40.98
CA CYS A 215 41.98 -30.31 40.70
C CYS A 215 40.78 -29.49 41.20
N SER A 216 41.01 -28.36 41.86
CA SER A 216 39.99 -27.37 42.25
C SER A 216 39.88 -26.18 41.29
N LYS A 217 40.62 -26.17 40.18
CA LYS A 217 40.48 -25.18 39.11
C LYS A 217 39.22 -25.41 38.29
N VAL A 218 38.56 -24.32 37.90
CA VAL A 218 37.33 -24.30 37.12
C VAL A 218 37.36 -23.19 36.08
N ASN A 219 37.19 -23.58 34.81
CA ASN A 219 36.86 -22.65 33.75
C ASN A 219 35.36 -22.31 33.77
N VAL A 220 35.00 -21.25 34.51
CA VAL A 220 33.61 -20.83 34.74
C VAL A 220 32.91 -20.49 33.42
N GLN A 221 33.64 -19.87 32.48
CA GLN A 221 33.10 -19.54 31.15
C GLN A 221 32.77 -20.79 30.34
N TYR A 222 33.66 -21.79 30.34
CA TYR A 222 33.41 -23.04 29.64
C TYR A 222 32.23 -23.80 30.25
N CYS A 223 32.12 -23.86 31.59
CA CYS A 223 30.96 -24.46 32.25
C CYS A 223 29.63 -23.78 31.85
N ALA A 224 29.61 -22.44 31.74
CA ALA A 224 28.44 -21.70 31.28
C ALA A 224 28.12 -21.95 29.79
N ILE A 225 29.13 -22.06 28.92
CA ILE A 225 28.93 -22.48 27.51
C ILE A 225 28.29 -23.88 27.45
N VAL A 226 28.76 -24.82 28.26
CA VAL A 226 28.21 -26.18 28.31
C VAL A 226 26.75 -26.16 28.78
N LEU A 227 26.43 -25.48 29.89
CA LEU A 227 25.04 -25.37 30.38
C LEU A 227 24.10 -24.79 29.32
N ARG A 228 24.49 -23.64 28.72
CA ARG A 228 23.70 -22.96 27.67
C ARG A 228 23.45 -23.88 26.48
N THR A 229 24.48 -24.62 26.06
CA THR A 229 24.37 -25.53 24.92
C THR A 229 23.48 -26.73 25.24
N CYS A 230 23.60 -27.30 26.46
CA CYS A 230 22.72 -28.37 26.93
C CYS A 230 21.25 -27.93 26.92
N ASP A 231 20.96 -26.73 27.43
CA ASP A 231 19.59 -26.21 27.50
C ASP A 231 19.03 -25.96 26.09
N LEU A 232 19.82 -25.35 25.21
CA LEU A 232 19.44 -25.09 23.82
C LEU A 232 19.20 -26.36 22.98
N LEU A 233 19.86 -27.47 23.31
CA LEU A 233 19.72 -28.73 22.57
C LEU A 233 18.70 -29.69 23.19
N ASN A 234 18.24 -29.44 24.42
CA ASN A 234 17.26 -30.29 25.08
C ASN A 234 15.83 -29.94 24.65
N ILE A 235 15.55 -30.21 23.37
CA ILE A 235 14.29 -29.88 22.70
C ILE A 235 13.57 -31.09 22.13
N THR A 236 14.01 -32.32 22.42
CA THR A 236 13.41 -33.56 21.89
C THR A 236 12.02 -33.84 22.48
N ASN A 237 11.32 -34.81 21.88
CA ASN A 237 9.99 -35.24 22.29
C ASN A 237 9.90 -35.77 23.74
N ASP A 238 11.01 -36.12 24.39
CA ASP A 238 11.06 -36.43 25.81
C ASP A 238 10.59 -35.27 26.69
N ARG A 239 10.79 -34.02 26.22
CA ARG A 239 10.30 -32.80 26.88
C ARG A 239 8.80 -32.57 26.67
N ALA A 240 8.22 -33.17 25.62
CA ALA A 240 6.81 -33.04 25.26
C ALA A 240 6.21 -34.39 24.79
N PRO A 241 6.02 -35.39 25.68
CA PRO A 241 5.54 -36.71 25.27
C PRO A 241 4.11 -36.68 24.74
N THR A 242 3.82 -37.46 23.69
CA THR A 242 2.51 -37.46 23.01
C THR A 242 1.33 -37.79 23.94
N LEU A 243 1.52 -38.71 24.89
CA LEU A 243 0.45 -39.06 25.85
C LEU A 243 0.10 -37.87 26.75
N GLU A 244 1.10 -37.17 27.28
CA GLU A 244 0.90 -36.02 28.16
C GLU A 244 0.34 -34.83 27.40
N MET A 245 0.81 -34.57 26.18
CA MET A 245 0.25 -33.54 25.31
C MET A 245 -1.26 -33.72 25.12
N ARG A 246 -1.72 -34.97 24.94
CA ARG A 246 -3.15 -35.30 24.78
C ARG A 246 -3.94 -35.15 26.08
N LEU A 247 -3.34 -35.47 27.23
CA LEU A 247 -3.97 -35.34 28.55
C LEU A 247 -4.06 -33.89 29.00
N ILE A 248 -2.99 -33.11 28.84
CA ILE A 248 -2.91 -31.69 29.17
C ILE A 248 -3.77 -30.87 28.19
N SER A 249 -3.73 -31.23 26.90
CA SER A 249 -4.48 -30.56 25.83
C SER A 249 -4.34 -29.02 25.90
N PRO A 250 -3.11 -28.48 25.74
CA PRO A 250 -2.82 -27.06 25.97
C PRO A 250 -3.75 -26.16 25.15
N LYS A 251 -4.41 -25.23 25.85
CA LYS A 251 -5.39 -24.31 25.26
C LYS A 251 -4.73 -23.01 24.82
N ASN A 252 -3.70 -22.59 25.54
CA ASN A 252 -2.91 -21.42 25.18
C ASN A 252 -2.16 -21.68 23.87
N ALA A 253 -2.26 -20.74 22.92
CA ALA A 253 -1.65 -20.89 21.60
C ALA A 253 -0.12 -21.00 21.64
N ILE A 254 0.54 -20.32 22.57
CA ILE A 254 1.99 -20.37 22.76
C ILE A 254 2.38 -21.73 23.33
N SER A 255 1.73 -22.18 24.40
CA SER A 255 1.95 -23.51 24.97
C SER A 255 1.72 -24.60 23.92
N LYS A 256 0.64 -24.52 23.14
CA LYS A 256 0.36 -25.47 22.07
C LYS A 256 1.48 -25.51 21.02
N ARG A 257 1.99 -24.36 20.58
CA ARG A 257 3.12 -24.29 19.65
C ARG A 257 4.40 -24.89 20.24
N GLU A 258 4.67 -24.63 21.51
CA GLU A 258 5.85 -25.17 22.21
C GLU A 258 5.78 -26.69 22.33
N TRP A 259 4.61 -27.24 22.70
CA TRP A 259 4.36 -28.68 22.71
C TRP A 259 4.51 -29.31 21.32
N LEU A 260 3.92 -28.71 20.28
CA LEU A 260 4.04 -29.18 18.90
C LEU A 260 5.49 -29.17 18.41
N LYS A 261 6.25 -28.11 18.71
CA LYS A 261 7.67 -27.99 18.36
C LYS A 261 8.49 -29.15 18.94
N HIS A 262 8.38 -29.39 20.25
CA HIS A 262 9.16 -30.42 20.93
C HIS A 262 8.70 -31.84 20.58
N ASN A 263 7.39 -32.08 20.50
CA ASN A 263 6.84 -33.41 20.22
C ASN A 263 7.27 -33.96 18.85
N SER A 264 7.46 -33.07 17.87
CA SER A 264 7.90 -33.42 16.52
C SER A 264 9.37 -33.79 16.39
N ILE A 265 10.21 -33.50 17.39
CA ILE A 265 11.66 -33.72 17.31
C ILE A 265 12.02 -35.07 17.90
N ASN A 266 12.49 -35.99 17.04
CA ASN A 266 12.80 -37.35 17.44
C ASN A 266 14.23 -37.48 17.97
N VAL A 267 15.21 -36.88 17.29
CA VAL A 267 16.63 -37.10 17.57
C VAL A 267 17.43 -35.83 17.38
N ILE A 268 18.37 -35.60 18.29
CA ILE A 268 19.48 -34.64 18.17
C ILE A 268 20.77 -35.40 18.43
N ARG A 269 21.73 -35.32 17.51
CA ARG A 269 23.01 -36.03 17.63
C ARG A 269 24.14 -35.28 16.93
N ALA A 270 25.39 -35.61 17.25
CA ALA A 270 26.53 -35.13 16.49
C ALA A 270 26.52 -35.73 15.07
N LYS A 271 26.63 -34.88 14.04
CA LYS A 271 26.67 -35.34 12.64
C LYS A 271 28.05 -35.94 12.34
N SER A 272 28.07 -37.20 11.92
CA SER A 272 29.32 -37.85 11.51
C SER A 272 29.95 -37.12 10.33
N LYS A 273 31.26 -36.88 10.40
CA LYS A 273 32.03 -36.24 9.32
C LYS A 273 32.44 -37.27 8.27
N VAL A 274 32.56 -36.80 7.03
CA VAL A 274 33.12 -37.59 5.92
C VAL A 274 34.54 -37.12 5.61
N ASN A 275 35.42 -38.05 5.25
CA ASN A 275 36.77 -37.74 4.79
C ASN A 275 36.78 -37.24 3.34
N ILE A 276 37.96 -36.91 2.81
CA ILE A 276 38.15 -36.43 1.42
C ILE A 276 37.63 -37.40 0.35
N HIS A 277 37.40 -38.66 0.69
CA HIS A 277 36.86 -39.70 -0.20
C HIS A 277 35.34 -39.90 -0.03
N GLY A 278 34.67 -39.08 0.79
CA GLY A 278 33.23 -39.16 1.03
C GLY A 278 32.80 -40.26 2.01
N ASN A 279 33.74 -40.96 2.66
CA ASN A 279 33.44 -42.01 3.62
C ASN A 279 33.33 -41.44 5.03
N ILE A 280 32.39 -41.94 5.84
CA ILE A 280 32.27 -41.57 7.26
C ILE A 280 33.58 -41.89 7.98
N ASP A 281 34.12 -40.89 8.66
CA ASP A 281 35.34 -40.99 9.44
C ASP A 281 35.09 -40.56 10.87
N ASN A 282 34.98 -41.55 11.75
CA ASN A 282 34.73 -41.35 13.18
C ASN A 282 35.96 -40.83 13.95
N SER A 283 37.13 -40.71 13.30
CA SER A 283 38.31 -40.09 13.92
C SER A 283 38.28 -38.57 13.85
N ILE A 284 37.42 -37.99 12.99
CA ILE A 284 37.27 -36.54 12.85
C ILE A 284 36.25 -36.05 13.87
N GLN A 285 36.66 -35.09 14.72
CA GLN A 285 35.77 -34.46 15.69
C GLN A 285 34.61 -33.74 14.96
N PRO A 286 33.34 -34.09 15.27
CA PRO A 286 32.19 -33.38 14.75
C PRO A 286 32.14 -31.92 15.23
N ASP A 287 31.64 -31.04 14.35
CA ASP A 287 31.42 -29.60 14.58
C ASP A 287 29.95 -29.17 14.34
N THR A 288 29.08 -30.12 13.99
CA THR A 288 27.71 -29.87 13.56
C THR A 288 26.78 -30.88 14.24
N PHE A 289 25.64 -30.41 14.76
CA PHE A 289 24.57 -31.29 15.22
C PHE A 289 23.60 -31.60 14.07
N GLU A 290 23.03 -32.78 14.03
CA GLU A 290 21.93 -33.15 13.14
C GLU A 290 20.63 -33.22 13.94
N VAL A 291 19.56 -32.61 13.41
CA VAL A 291 18.20 -32.66 13.96
C VAL A 291 17.31 -33.46 13.03
N SER A 292 16.65 -34.49 13.57
CA SER A 292 15.63 -35.27 12.86
C SER A 292 14.26 -35.03 13.49
N ALA A 293 13.30 -34.62 12.67
CA ALA A 293 11.95 -34.28 13.12
C ALA A 293 10.93 -34.54 12.01
N LEU A 294 9.69 -34.85 12.40
CA LEU A 294 8.54 -34.96 11.49
C LEU A 294 7.44 -33.99 11.92
N PHE A 295 7.07 -33.08 11.03
CA PHE A 295 6.02 -32.09 11.29
C PHE A 295 4.74 -32.39 10.51
N GLU A 296 3.63 -32.52 11.22
CA GLU A 296 2.27 -32.55 10.66
C GLU A 296 1.60 -31.17 10.65
N SER A 297 2.17 -30.19 11.35
CA SER A 297 1.66 -28.83 11.46
C SER A 297 2.73 -27.79 11.13
N ASP A 298 2.34 -26.79 10.36
CA ASP A 298 3.11 -25.61 9.96
C ASP A 298 3.55 -24.74 11.16
N ASP A 299 2.67 -24.54 12.13
CA ASP A 299 2.95 -23.70 13.31
C ASP A 299 4.13 -24.21 14.14
N GLY A 300 4.21 -25.54 14.34
CA GLY A 300 5.33 -26.17 15.06
C GLY A 300 6.64 -26.05 14.29
N PHE A 301 6.60 -26.22 12.96
CA PHE A 301 7.77 -26.17 12.09
C PHE A 301 8.42 -24.79 12.09
N PHE A 302 7.64 -23.70 11.98
CA PHE A 302 8.18 -22.35 12.05
C PHE A 302 8.88 -22.05 13.37
N SER A 303 8.24 -22.47 14.48
CA SER A 303 8.80 -22.31 15.82
C SER A 303 10.17 -23.00 15.91
N LEU A 304 10.30 -24.23 15.40
CA LEU A 304 11.57 -24.93 15.36
C LEU A 304 12.59 -24.23 14.46
N MET A 305 12.24 -23.87 13.22
CA MET A 305 13.21 -23.27 12.31
C MET A 305 13.76 -21.94 12.84
N SER A 306 12.91 -21.10 13.44
CA SER A 306 13.37 -19.88 14.11
C SER A 306 14.28 -20.19 15.29
N TYR A 307 13.97 -21.23 16.05
CA TYR A 307 14.76 -21.67 17.19
C TYR A 307 16.13 -22.21 16.75
N LEU A 308 16.19 -23.04 15.70
CA LEU A 308 17.44 -23.59 15.17
C LEU A 308 18.38 -22.49 14.65
N GLU A 309 17.86 -21.47 13.96
CA GLU A 309 18.66 -20.32 13.53
C GLU A 309 19.28 -19.57 14.71
N TYR A 310 18.49 -19.33 15.77
CA TYR A 310 19.00 -18.74 17.00
C TYR A 310 20.08 -19.64 17.63
N THR A 311 19.84 -20.94 17.74
CA THR A 311 20.80 -21.90 18.31
C THR A 311 22.09 -21.96 17.49
N LYS A 312 22.03 -21.96 16.14
CA LYS A 312 23.23 -21.88 15.27
C LYS A 312 24.06 -20.65 15.58
N SER A 313 23.41 -19.49 15.71
CA SER A 313 24.09 -18.24 16.08
C SER A 313 24.79 -18.35 17.44
N GLN A 314 24.10 -18.90 18.45
CA GLN A 314 24.63 -19.10 19.80
C GLN A 314 25.80 -20.09 19.84
N LEU A 315 25.73 -21.20 19.08
CA LEU A 315 26.84 -22.16 18.96
C LEU A 315 28.08 -21.51 18.37
N LYS A 316 27.92 -20.79 17.24
CA LYS A 316 29.02 -20.08 16.58
C LYS A 316 29.65 -19.01 17.47
N GLN A 317 28.83 -18.27 18.22
CA GLN A 317 29.29 -17.30 19.20
C GLN A 317 30.10 -17.98 20.31
N SER A 318 29.60 -19.09 20.86
CA SER A 318 30.26 -19.87 21.92
C SER A 318 31.59 -20.47 21.45
N HIS A 319 31.64 -21.02 20.23
CA HIS A 319 32.87 -21.51 19.60
C HIS A 319 33.94 -20.42 19.49
N ASN A 320 33.57 -19.26 18.95
CA ASN A 320 34.49 -18.13 18.78
C ASN A 320 35.01 -17.61 20.11
N ILE A 321 34.14 -17.52 21.13
CA ILE A 321 34.51 -17.09 22.48
C ILE A 321 35.49 -18.09 23.10
N CYS A 322 35.17 -19.38 23.06
CA CYS A 322 36.02 -20.44 23.59
C CYS A 322 37.43 -20.42 22.95
N LYS A 323 37.50 -20.32 21.62
CA LYS A 323 38.78 -20.21 20.88
C LYS A 323 39.60 -18.98 21.29
N LYS A 324 38.94 -17.83 21.45
CA LYS A 324 39.58 -16.59 21.88
C LYS A 324 40.13 -16.73 23.31
N THR A 325 39.34 -17.28 24.23
CA THR A 325 39.73 -17.49 25.62
C THR A 325 40.91 -18.44 25.74
N ASN A 326 40.91 -19.56 25.01
CA ASN A 326 42.05 -20.49 24.96
C ASN A 326 43.36 -19.78 24.61
N THR A 327 43.32 -18.90 23.61
CA THR A 327 44.49 -18.14 23.15
C THR A 327 44.97 -17.13 24.21
N VAL A 328 44.05 -16.37 24.81
CA VAL A 328 44.38 -15.28 25.74
C VAL A 328 44.84 -15.81 27.10
N TYR A 329 44.19 -16.84 27.63
CA TYR A 329 44.44 -17.39 28.96
C TYR A 329 45.34 -18.62 28.96
N SER A 330 45.82 -19.04 27.77
CA SER A 330 46.64 -20.25 27.61
C SER A 330 45.98 -21.50 28.23
N VAL A 331 44.66 -21.62 28.03
CA VAL A 331 43.86 -22.78 28.42
C VAL A 331 43.50 -23.61 27.18
N ASP A 332 43.18 -24.89 27.36
CA ASP A 332 42.95 -25.83 26.25
C ASP A 332 41.61 -26.57 26.37
N PHE A 333 40.52 -25.83 26.14
CA PHE A 333 39.15 -26.37 26.13
C PHE A 333 38.56 -26.34 24.73
N GLU A 334 38.16 -27.49 24.20
CA GLU A 334 37.57 -27.56 22.86
C GLU A 334 36.05 -27.43 22.92
N PHE A 335 35.49 -26.58 22.07
CA PHE A 335 34.05 -26.48 21.80
C PHE A 335 33.86 -26.41 20.28
N PRO A 336 33.70 -27.54 19.58
CA PRO A 336 33.81 -27.58 18.12
C PRO A 336 32.54 -27.13 17.40
N TRP A 337 31.41 -27.00 18.10
CA TRP A 337 30.09 -26.82 17.51
C TRP A 337 29.89 -25.43 16.90
N VAL A 338 29.58 -25.38 15.60
CA VAL A 338 29.37 -24.13 14.86
C VAL A 338 28.07 -24.08 14.07
N ASP A 339 27.39 -25.23 13.89
CA ASP A 339 26.19 -25.32 13.04
C ASP A 339 25.22 -26.44 13.49
N ILE A 340 24.02 -26.39 12.93
CA ILE A 340 22.99 -27.43 13.02
C ILE A 340 22.53 -27.79 11.60
N ASP A 341 22.69 -29.05 11.24
CA ASP A 341 22.09 -29.64 10.06
C ASP A 341 20.62 -29.99 10.33
N ASP A 342 19.74 -29.34 9.59
CA ASP A 342 18.31 -29.54 9.63
C ASP A 342 17.82 -30.39 8.45
N SER A 343 18.69 -30.88 7.55
CA SER A 343 18.31 -31.59 6.31
C SER A 343 17.44 -32.84 6.53
N SER A 344 17.52 -33.45 7.71
CA SER A 344 16.73 -34.61 8.13
C SER A 344 15.34 -34.26 8.73
N ILE A 345 14.91 -33.00 8.66
CA ILE A 345 13.55 -32.57 9.01
C ILE A 345 12.59 -32.81 7.84
N GLU A 346 11.55 -33.60 8.11
CA GLU A 346 10.48 -33.95 7.18
C GLU A 346 9.18 -33.22 7.54
N THR A 347 8.38 -32.90 6.51
CA THR A 347 7.09 -32.22 6.65
C THR A 347 6.01 -33.03 5.94
N ASN A 348 4.85 -33.17 6.56
CA ASN A 348 3.68 -33.84 5.99
C ASN A 348 2.58 -32.81 5.72
N GLY A 349 2.16 -32.70 4.45
CA GLY A 349 1.07 -31.80 4.04
C GLY A 349 1.47 -30.33 3.84
N PHE A 350 2.77 -29.99 3.87
CA PHE A 350 3.29 -28.68 3.45
C PHE A 350 4.77 -28.79 3.03
N SER A 351 5.24 -27.85 2.23
CA SER A 351 6.64 -27.78 1.77
C SER A 351 7.56 -27.27 2.87
N ARG A 352 8.74 -27.88 3.00
CA ARG A 352 9.84 -27.38 3.84
C ARG A 352 10.40 -26.05 3.33
N GLU A 353 10.26 -25.77 2.02
CA GLU A 353 10.78 -24.54 1.43
C GLU A 353 10.09 -23.32 2.04
N GLN A 354 10.91 -22.45 2.63
CA GLN A 354 10.47 -21.22 3.24
C GLN A 354 10.56 -20.08 2.23
N LEU A 355 9.42 -19.48 1.90
CA LEU A 355 9.32 -18.28 1.07
C LEU A 355 9.50 -17.03 1.95
N LEU A 356 10.00 -15.93 1.41
CA LEU A 356 10.10 -14.66 2.13
C LEU A 356 9.90 -13.50 1.16
N PHE A 357 9.46 -12.35 1.68
CA PHE A 357 9.41 -11.14 0.86
C PHE A 357 10.82 -10.69 0.51
N THR A 358 11.07 -10.50 -0.79
CA THR A 358 12.29 -9.88 -1.30
C THR A 358 11.97 -8.52 -1.88
N LEU A 359 12.99 -7.67 -1.98
CA LEU A 359 12.87 -6.31 -2.49
C LEU A 359 13.59 -6.20 -3.83
N ASP A 360 12.91 -5.73 -4.89
CA ASP A 360 13.57 -5.27 -6.09
C ASP A 360 14.09 -3.84 -5.86
N GLN A 361 15.36 -3.71 -5.49
CA GLN A 361 15.97 -2.45 -5.06
C GLN A 361 15.79 -1.33 -6.08
N THR A 362 15.91 -1.63 -7.37
CA THR A 362 15.80 -0.63 -8.44
C THR A 362 14.37 -0.12 -8.52
N LYS A 363 13.39 -1.04 -8.59
CA LYS A 363 11.98 -0.67 -8.71
C LYS A 363 11.45 0.03 -7.47
N ILE A 364 11.95 -0.30 -6.27
CA ILE A 364 11.58 0.40 -5.04
C ILE A 364 12.10 1.83 -5.04
N LEU A 365 13.33 2.08 -5.51
CA LEU A 365 13.83 3.44 -5.63
C LEU A 365 12.98 4.25 -6.61
N ASP A 366 12.57 3.67 -7.75
CA ASP A 366 11.66 4.32 -8.70
C ASP A 366 10.30 4.67 -8.06
N LEU A 367 9.77 3.79 -7.20
CA LEU A 367 8.53 4.04 -6.44
C LEU A 367 8.68 5.18 -5.43
N LEU A 368 9.82 5.25 -4.72
CA LEU A 368 10.09 6.24 -3.67
C LEU A 368 10.46 7.61 -4.24
N ILE A 369 11.13 7.66 -5.38
CA ILE A 369 11.45 8.90 -6.11
C ILE A 369 10.18 9.46 -6.77
N GLY A 370 9.23 8.59 -7.13
CA GLY A 370 8.03 8.90 -7.87
C GLY A 370 6.98 9.74 -7.13
N HIS A 371 6.48 9.34 -5.94
CA HIS A 371 5.39 10.03 -5.20
C HIS A 371 5.24 9.52 -3.75
N THR A 372 4.41 10.19 -2.93
CA THR A 372 3.96 9.74 -1.60
C THR A 372 3.31 8.35 -1.65
N LEU A 373 3.81 7.41 -0.85
CA LEU A 373 3.16 6.12 -0.57
C LEU A 373 1.80 6.35 0.11
N TYR A 374 0.86 5.42 -0.07
CA TYR A 374 -0.57 5.57 0.28
C TYR A 374 -0.82 6.09 1.71
N ASN A 375 -1.69 7.10 1.84
CA ASN A 375 -2.19 7.59 3.14
C ASN A 375 -3.62 7.09 3.46
N ASP A 376 -4.32 6.50 2.48
CA ASP A 376 -5.72 6.04 2.60
C ASP A 376 -5.75 4.50 2.61
N SER A 377 -6.20 3.89 3.72
CA SER A 377 -6.30 2.44 3.89
C SER A 377 -7.38 1.80 2.99
N SER A 378 -8.33 2.57 2.47
CA SER A 378 -9.35 2.07 1.53
C SER A 378 -8.76 1.61 0.19
N VAL A 379 -7.51 1.98 -0.10
CA VAL A 379 -6.80 1.55 -1.31
C VAL A 379 -6.63 0.03 -1.38
N VAL A 380 -6.61 -0.69 -0.25
CA VAL A 380 -6.46 -2.15 -0.22
C VAL A 380 -7.46 -2.87 -1.13
N VAL A 381 -8.75 -2.50 -1.08
CA VAL A 381 -9.76 -3.11 -1.95
C VAL A 381 -9.60 -2.72 -3.40
N ARG A 382 -9.16 -1.48 -3.67
CA ARG A 382 -8.88 -1.04 -5.04
C ARG A 382 -7.77 -1.88 -5.67
N GLU A 383 -6.67 -2.09 -4.96
CA GLU A 383 -5.52 -2.88 -5.44
C GLU A 383 -5.89 -4.34 -5.69
N LEU A 384 -6.58 -4.97 -4.74
CA LEU A 384 -6.94 -6.39 -4.86
C LEU A 384 -7.95 -6.63 -5.98
N ILE A 385 -8.96 -5.75 -6.13
CA ILE A 385 -9.92 -5.86 -7.22
C ILE A 385 -9.27 -5.60 -8.59
N GLN A 386 -8.33 -4.66 -8.69
CA GLN A 386 -7.56 -4.46 -9.91
C GLN A 386 -6.77 -5.71 -10.29
N ASN A 387 -6.09 -6.36 -9.32
CA ASN A 387 -5.39 -7.61 -9.56
C ASN A 387 -6.34 -8.73 -10.04
N SER A 388 -7.52 -8.84 -9.43
CA SER A 388 -8.55 -9.81 -9.85
C SER A 388 -9.12 -9.50 -11.24
N LEU A 389 -9.31 -8.21 -11.58
CA LEU A 389 -9.76 -7.77 -12.92
C LEU A 389 -8.71 -8.09 -13.98
N ASP A 390 -7.42 -7.84 -13.70
CA ASP A 390 -6.32 -8.15 -14.61
C ASP A 390 -6.18 -9.67 -14.79
N ALA A 391 -6.28 -10.46 -13.73
CA ALA A 391 -6.22 -11.93 -13.80
C ALA A 391 -7.37 -12.53 -14.64
N CYS A 392 -8.60 -12.02 -14.46
CA CYS A 392 -9.76 -12.40 -15.27
C CYS A 392 -9.62 -11.95 -16.74
N SER A 393 -9.09 -10.75 -16.96
CA SER A 393 -8.89 -10.19 -18.30
C SER A 393 -7.82 -10.95 -19.07
N LEU A 394 -6.72 -11.31 -18.42
CA LEU A 394 -5.66 -12.12 -19.01
C LEU A 394 -6.19 -13.50 -19.41
N LYS A 395 -6.95 -14.15 -18.54
CA LYS A 395 -7.58 -15.43 -18.86
C LYS A 395 -8.54 -15.33 -20.05
N SER A 396 -9.35 -14.27 -20.09
CA SER A 396 -10.23 -13.99 -21.22
C SER A 396 -9.45 -13.79 -22.52
N PHE A 397 -8.32 -13.07 -22.45
CA PHE A 397 -7.44 -12.82 -23.59
C PHE A 397 -6.79 -14.09 -24.12
N VAL A 398 -6.25 -14.95 -23.24
CA VAL A 398 -5.66 -16.25 -23.60
C VAL A 398 -6.72 -17.19 -24.20
N ASN A 399 -7.91 -17.26 -23.59
CA ASN A 399 -8.99 -18.11 -24.09
C ASN A 399 -9.48 -17.69 -25.47
N LYS A 400 -9.58 -16.38 -25.74
CA LYS A 400 -9.90 -15.85 -27.07
C LYS A 400 -8.86 -16.27 -28.11
N LYS A 401 -7.56 -16.18 -27.80
CA LYS A 401 -6.49 -16.65 -28.69
C LYS A 401 -6.59 -18.15 -29.00
N ASN A 402 -7.08 -18.93 -28.04
CA ASN A 402 -7.27 -20.39 -28.17
C ASN A 402 -8.67 -20.79 -28.66
N ASN A 403 -9.47 -19.85 -29.18
CA ASN A 403 -10.86 -20.05 -29.65
C ASN A 403 -11.83 -20.65 -28.62
N SER A 404 -11.54 -20.53 -27.32
CA SER A 404 -12.40 -20.98 -26.22
C SER A 404 -13.26 -19.83 -25.71
N HIS A 405 -14.57 -19.90 -25.93
CA HIS A 405 -15.51 -18.80 -25.63
C HIS A 405 -16.37 -19.02 -24.38
N ALA A 406 -16.21 -20.15 -23.67
CA ALA A 406 -17.08 -20.52 -22.56
C ALA A 406 -16.73 -19.85 -21.21
N TYR A 407 -15.64 -19.08 -21.14
CA TYR A 407 -15.21 -18.46 -19.89
C TYR A 407 -16.01 -17.21 -19.56
N LYS A 408 -16.58 -17.17 -18.35
CA LYS A 408 -17.22 -16.00 -17.75
C LYS A 408 -16.45 -15.60 -16.51
N ALA A 409 -15.87 -14.40 -16.53
CA ALA A 409 -15.18 -13.82 -15.38
C ALA A 409 -16.17 -13.64 -14.22
N ASN A 410 -15.71 -13.97 -13.01
CA ASN A 410 -16.46 -13.82 -11.78
C ASN A 410 -15.51 -13.39 -10.66
N ILE A 411 -15.80 -12.26 -10.04
CA ILE A 411 -15.07 -11.73 -8.90
C ILE A 411 -16.06 -11.57 -7.75
N LYS A 412 -15.80 -12.22 -6.62
CA LYS A 412 -16.65 -12.20 -5.42
C LYS A 412 -15.87 -11.66 -4.24
N ILE A 413 -16.45 -10.70 -3.53
CA ILE A 413 -15.98 -10.22 -2.23
C ILE A 413 -16.96 -10.73 -1.18
N GLU A 414 -16.46 -11.40 -0.16
CA GLU A 414 -17.25 -11.90 0.97
C GLU A 414 -16.73 -11.27 2.26
N ALA A 415 -17.61 -10.64 3.02
CA ALA A 415 -17.31 -10.13 4.35
C ALA A 415 -18.13 -10.90 5.39
N GLU A 416 -17.45 -11.59 6.31
CA GLU A 416 -18.11 -12.29 7.42
C GLU A 416 -18.73 -11.33 8.44
N SER A 417 -19.56 -11.88 9.34
CA SER A 417 -20.14 -11.13 10.45
C SER A 417 -19.04 -10.48 11.29
N ASP A 418 -19.27 -9.23 11.69
CA ASP A 418 -18.31 -8.37 12.40
C ASP A 418 -16.97 -8.13 11.67
N PHE A 419 -16.90 -8.44 10.36
CA PHE A 419 -15.69 -8.29 9.55
C PHE A 419 -14.47 -9.07 10.07
N LYS A 420 -14.71 -10.24 10.71
CA LYS A 420 -13.65 -11.14 11.20
C LYS A 420 -12.68 -11.55 10.10
N ASN A 421 -13.19 -11.77 8.89
CA ASN A 421 -12.39 -11.85 7.69
C ASN A 421 -13.11 -11.22 6.50
N ILE A 422 -12.31 -10.80 5.53
CA ILE A 422 -12.76 -10.34 4.21
C ILE A 422 -12.02 -11.18 3.19
N SER A 423 -12.76 -11.81 2.28
CA SER A 423 -12.16 -12.57 1.19
C SER A 423 -12.51 -12.00 -0.17
N ILE A 424 -11.53 -12.00 -1.08
CA ILE A 424 -11.69 -11.62 -2.48
C ILE A 424 -11.30 -12.83 -3.31
N THR A 425 -12.23 -13.31 -4.12
CA THR A 425 -12.08 -14.51 -4.94
C THR A 425 -12.31 -14.17 -6.40
N ASP A 426 -11.36 -14.51 -7.26
CA ASP A 426 -11.52 -14.45 -8.71
C ASP A 426 -11.30 -15.82 -9.35
N ASN A 427 -11.99 -16.07 -10.46
CA ASN A 427 -11.79 -17.27 -11.28
C ASN A 427 -10.82 -17.00 -12.46
N GLY A 428 -9.83 -16.14 -12.25
CA GLY A 428 -8.84 -15.72 -13.24
C GLY A 428 -7.82 -16.80 -13.57
N ILE A 429 -6.65 -16.38 -14.08
CA ILE A 429 -5.59 -17.31 -14.55
C ILE A 429 -4.88 -18.06 -13.43
N GLY A 430 -4.92 -17.55 -12.19
CA GLY A 430 -4.17 -18.08 -11.05
C GLY A 430 -2.66 -17.84 -11.14
N MET A 431 -1.90 -18.37 -10.17
CA MET A 431 -0.45 -18.21 -10.08
C MET A 431 0.25 -19.55 -9.94
N THR A 432 1.37 -19.72 -10.65
CA THR A 432 2.34 -20.79 -10.41
C THR A 432 3.29 -20.41 -9.27
N LEU A 433 4.06 -21.37 -8.76
CA LEU A 433 5.08 -21.11 -7.74
C LEU A 433 6.10 -20.06 -8.19
N ASP A 434 6.52 -20.09 -9.46
CA ASP A 434 7.44 -19.10 -10.01
C ASP A 434 6.84 -17.69 -10.04
N VAL A 435 5.54 -17.57 -10.36
CA VAL A 435 4.85 -16.28 -10.32
C VAL A 435 4.77 -15.75 -8.89
N ILE A 436 4.51 -16.63 -7.92
CA ILE A 436 4.49 -16.29 -6.50
C ILE A 436 5.86 -15.76 -6.06
N LYS A 437 6.95 -16.49 -6.34
CA LYS A 437 8.30 -16.11 -5.91
C LYS A 437 8.76 -14.80 -6.57
N ASN A 438 8.63 -14.70 -7.89
CA ASN A 438 9.25 -13.62 -8.67
C ASN A 438 8.42 -12.33 -8.74
N TYR A 439 7.12 -12.37 -8.40
CA TYR A 439 6.23 -11.21 -8.51
C TYR A 439 5.36 -10.98 -7.28
N LEU A 440 4.69 -12.00 -6.74
CA LEU A 440 3.82 -11.81 -5.56
C LEU A 440 4.62 -11.44 -4.30
N LEU A 441 5.73 -12.16 -4.07
CA LEU A 441 6.62 -11.98 -2.91
C LEU A 441 7.85 -11.11 -3.22
N THR A 442 7.97 -10.59 -4.44
CA THR A 442 9.05 -9.65 -4.81
C THR A 442 8.47 -8.25 -4.91
N VAL A 443 8.66 -7.45 -3.87
CA VAL A 443 8.11 -6.10 -3.76
C VAL A 443 8.66 -5.20 -4.87
N GLY A 444 7.75 -4.47 -5.52
CA GLY A 444 8.08 -3.60 -6.65
C GLY A 444 8.03 -4.32 -8.00
N SER A 445 7.90 -5.64 -8.04
CA SER A 445 7.87 -6.42 -9.27
C SER A 445 6.45 -6.77 -9.70
N SER A 446 6.04 -6.33 -10.89
CA SER A 446 4.77 -6.74 -11.51
C SER A 446 5.01 -7.68 -12.69
N ARG A 447 4.31 -8.83 -12.70
CA ARG A 447 4.32 -9.78 -13.82
C ARG A 447 3.96 -9.11 -15.15
N TYR A 448 3.02 -8.16 -15.11
CA TYR A 448 2.52 -7.49 -16.31
C TYR A 448 3.51 -6.48 -16.91
N GLN A 449 4.59 -6.15 -16.21
CA GLN A 449 5.66 -5.28 -16.71
C GLN A 449 6.90 -6.07 -17.13
N ASP A 450 6.91 -7.39 -16.96
CA ASP A 450 8.01 -8.23 -17.41
C ASP A 450 8.11 -8.24 -18.94
N LYS A 451 9.35 -8.16 -19.45
CA LYS A 451 9.62 -8.03 -20.90
C LYS A 451 9.15 -9.27 -21.67
N GLU A 452 9.36 -10.46 -21.11
CA GLU A 452 8.95 -11.71 -21.73
C GLU A 452 7.42 -11.85 -21.70
N PHE A 453 6.80 -11.47 -20.58
CA PHE A 453 5.34 -11.42 -20.49
C PHE A 453 4.72 -10.53 -21.57
N ILE A 454 5.20 -9.29 -21.72
CA ILE A 454 4.70 -8.33 -22.72
C ILE A 454 4.89 -8.88 -24.14
N LYS A 455 6.04 -9.48 -24.44
CA LYS A 455 6.34 -10.07 -25.74
C LYS A 455 5.35 -11.19 -26.10
N ASN A 456 4.98 -12.02 -25.13
CA ASN A 456 4.07 -13.15 -25.34
C ASN A 456 2.58 -12.73 -25.36
N HIS A 457 2.24 -11.57 -24.79
CA HIS A 457 0.87 -11.07 -24.65
C HIS A 457 0.65 -9.71 -25.32
N GLN A 458 1.21 -9.51 -26.52
CA GLN A 458 1.01 -8.28 -27.30
C GLN A 458 -0.49 -7.96 -27.47
N GLY A 459 -0.87 -6.72 -27.15
CA GLY A 459 -2.25 -6.23 -27.18
C GLY A 459 -3.03 -6.38 -25.86
N PHE A 460 -2.44 -7.02 -24.84
CA PHE A 460 -3.01 -7.02 -23.49
C PHE A 460 -2.50 -5.82 -22.67
N THR A 461 -3.43 -5.10 -22.05
CA THR A 461 -3.13 -3.98 -21.15
C THR A 461 -3.63 -4.31 -19.74
N ALA A 462 -2.75 -4.18 -18.76
CA ALA A 462 -3.05 -4.41 -17.34
C ALA A 462 -3.05 -3.10 -16.56
N ILE A 463 -3.86 -3.03 -15.51
CA ILE A 463 -3.94 -1.89 -14.59
C ILE A 463 -2.83 -1.97 -13.52
N SER A 464 -2.44 -3.17 -13.12
CA SER A 464 -1.47 -3.46 -12.08
C SER A 464 -0.03 -3.43 -12.56
N ARG A 465 0.67 -2.31 -12.34
CA ARG A 465 2.02 -2.08 -12.88
C ARG A 465 3.15 -2.08 -11.85
N PHE A 466 2.84 -1.78 -10.58
CA PHE A 466 3.86 -1.44 -9.58
C PHE A 466 4.33 -2.60 -8.69
N GLY A 467 3.56 -3.69 -8.55
CA GLY A 467 3.99 -4.83 -7.72
C GLY A 467 4.00 -4.57 -6.21
N ILE A 468 3.12 -3.68 -5.72
CA ILE A 468 2.97 -3.38 -4.28
C ILE A 468 1.56 -3.67 -3.73
N GLY A 469 0.64 -4.15 -4.57
CA GLY A 469 -0.77 -4.31 -4.21
C GLY A 469 -0.99 -5.21 -2.98
N LEU A 470 -0.26 -6.34 -2.88
CA LEU A 470 -0.36 -7.23 -1.72
C LEU A 470 0.10 -6.55 -0.41
N LEU A 471 1.08 -5.64 -0.47
CA LEU A 471 1.57 -4.96 0.72
C LEU A 471 0.50 -4.05 1.35
N THR A 472 -0.43 -3.53 0.55
CA THR A 472 -1.52 -2.69 1.05
C THR A 472 -2.46 -3.46 1.98
N CYS A 473 -2.50 -4.81 1.91
CA CYS A 473 -3.23 -5.64 2.87
C CYS A 473 -2.74 -5.42 4.31
N PHE A 474 -1.44 -5.16 4.48
CA PHE A 474 -0.86 -4.95 5.81
C PHE A 474 -1.21 -3.60 6.43
N MET A 475 -1.85 -2.70 5.68
CA MET A 475 -2.46 -1.48 6.23
C MET A 475 -3.67 -1.79 7.13
N ILE A 476 -4.32 -2.95 6.94
CA ILE A 476 -5.51 -3.35 7.72
C ILE A 476 -5.39 -4.70 8.43
N ALA A 477 -4.42 -5.54 8.10
CA ALA A 477 -4.27 -6.90 8.65
C ALA A 477 -2.81 -7.26 8.94
N ASP A 478 -2.57 -8.18 9.88
CA ASP A 478 -1.24 -8.78 10.10
C ASP A 478 -1.13 -10.14 9.40
N ASP A 479 -2.24 -10.87 9.38
CA ASP A 479 -2.37 -12.20 8.81
C ASP A 479 -3.22 -12.16 7.53
N LEU A 480 -2.79 -12.90 6.50
CA LEU A 480 -3.59 -13.17 5.31
C LEU A 480 -3.27 -14.54 4.73
N ASP A 481 -4.26 -15.17 4.12
CA ASP A 481 -4.13 -16.46 3.44
C ASP A 481 -4.39 -16.27 1.95
N ILE A 482 -3.54 -16.85 1.10
CA ILE A 482 -3.66 -16.79 -0.36
C ILE A 482 -3.81 -18.21 -0.88
N ILE A 483 -4.93 -18.51 -1.51
CA ILE A 483 -5.17 -19.76 -2.21
C ILE A 483 -5.19 -19.48 -3.70
N THR A 484 -4.40 -20.19 -4.49
CA THR A 484 -4.35 -19.97 -5.94
C THR A 484 -4.16 -21.28 -6.71
N LYS A 485 -4.67 -21.33 -7.93
CA LYS A 485 -4.57 -22.50 -8.81
C LYS A 485 -4.58 -22.06 -10.27
N THR A 486 -3.68 -22.60 -11.08
CA THR A 486 -3.70 -22.44 -12.55
C THR A 486 -4.49 -23.57 -13.20
N GLU A 487 -4.90 -23.41 -14.48
CA GLU A 487 -5.58 -24.49 -15.20
C GLU A 487 -4.66 -25.68 -15.52
N GLU A 488 -3.35 -25.42 -15.57
CA GLU A 488 -2.30 -26.39 -15.89
C GLU A 488 -1.92 -27.27 -14.68
N SER A 489 -2.31 -26.87 -13.47
CA SER A 489 -1.99 -27.56 -12.23
C SER A 489 -3.16 -28.41 -11.75
N ASP A 490 -2.89 -29.64 -11.32
CA ASP A 490 -3.88 -30.50 -10.67
C ASP A 490 -4.19 -30.04 -9.24
N ASN A 491 -3.15 -29.65 -8.50
CA ASN A 491 -3.23 -29.14 -7.13
C ASN A 491 -3.26 -27.62 -7.09
N GLY A 492 -3.82 -27.06 -6.01
CA GLY A 492 -3.69 -25.65 -5.71
C GLY A 492 -2.62 -25.37 -4.66
N ILE A 493 -2.32 -24.09 -4.48
CA ILE A 493 -1.30 -23.59 -3.58
C ILE A 493 -1.99 -22.74 -2.51
N LEU A 494 -1.74 -23.03 -1.23
CA LEU A 494 -2.05 -22.18 -0.09
C LEU A 494 -0.77 -21.57 0.48
N ILE A 495 -0.76 -20.26 0.63
CA ILE A 495 0.29 -19.50 1.31
C ILE A 495 -0.34 -18.81 2.51
N LYS A 496 0.20 -19.09 3.70
CA LYS A 496 -0.19 -18.42 4.93
C LYS A 496 0.84 -17.37 5.27
N ILE A 497 0.45 -16.10 5.23
CA ILE A 497 1.30 -14.98 5.60
C ILE A 497 0.84 -14.48 6.96
N ARG A 498 1.73 -14.52 7.96
CA ARG A 498 1.40 -14.13 9.34
C ARG A 498 1.97 -12.78 9.77
N LYS A 499 3.00 -12.31 9.08
CA LYS A 499 3.64 -11.00 9.28
C LYS A 499 4.29 -10.59 7.97
N VAL A 500 4.50 -9.29 7.75
CA VAL A 500 5.27 -8.75 6.61
C VAL A 500 6.72 -9.22 6.62
N HIS A 501 7.30 -9.29 7.82
CA HIS A 501 8.66 -9.78 8.02
C HIS A 501 8.57 -11.20 8.54
N GLY A 502 8.85 -12.15 7.66
CA GLY A 502 8.75 -13.56 8.02
C GLY A 502 9.12 -14.48 6.87
N LYS A 503 9.22 -15.74 7.23
CA LYS A 503 9.26 -16.85 6.30
C LYS A 503 7.85 -17.45 6.22
N TYR A 504 7.45 -17.93 5.05
CA TYR A 504 6.12 -18.45 4.74
C TYR A 504 6.23 -19.84 4.16
N LEU A 505 5.25 -20.70 4.43
CA LEU A 505 5.22 -22.06 3.88
C LEU A 505 4.15 -22.14 2.82
N LEU A 506 4.44 -22.99 1.85
CA LEU A 506 3.49 -23.40 0.85
C LEU A 506 2.87 -24.72 1.27
N LYS A 507 1.53 -24.77 1.29
CA LYS A 507 0.79 -26.03 1.37
C LYS A 507 0.18 -26.33 0.00
N GLU A 508 0.40 -27.53 -0.51
CA GLU A 508 -0.39 -28.02 -1.64
C GLU A 508 -1.79 -28.41 -1.16
N LEU A 509 -2.80 -27.98 -1.91
CA LEU A 509 -4.18 -28.33 -1.69
C LEU A 509 -4.65 -29.27 -2.79
N SER A 510 -5.23 -30.39 -2.39
CA SER A 510 -5.92 -31.30 -3.30
C SER A 510 -7.18 -30.66 -3.89
N PHE A 511 -7.70 -31.25 -4.97
CA PHE A 511 -8.94 -30.78 -5.63
C PHE A 511 -10.14 -30.62 -4.68
N HIS A 512 -10.23 -31.46 -3.63
CA HIS A 512 -11.32 -31.43 -2.67
C HIS A 512 -11.17 -30.34 -1.60
N GLU A 513 -9.95 -29.90 -1.32
CA GLU A 513 -9.66 -28.82 -0.37
C GLU A 513 -9.83 -27.43 -1.01
N LEU A 514 -9.90 -27.35 -2.34
CA LEU A 514 -10.02 -26.08 -3.05
C LEU A 514 -11.43 -25.48 -2.94
N PRO A 515 -11.54 -24.15 -2.74
CA PRO A 515 -12.80 -23.43 -2.87
C PRO A 515 -13.44 -23.69 -4.24
N ASN A 516 -14.76 -23.85 -4.26
CA ASN A 516 -15.50 -24.23 -5.47
C ASN A 516 -15.27 -23.24 -6.63
N GLU A 517 -15.11 -21.96 -6.31
CA GLU A 517 -14.92 -20.86 -7.24
C GLU A 517 -13.60 -20.95 -8.02
N ILE A 518 -12.57 -21.59 -7.43
CA ILE A 518 -11.21 -21.68 -7.99
C ILE A 518 -10.77 -23.10 -8.31
N LYS A 519 -11.67 -24.09 -8.25
CA LYS A 519 -11.39 -25.50 -8.61
C LYS A 519 -10.80 -25.67 -10.00
N LYS A 520 -11.23 -24.85 -10.96
CA LYS A 520 -10.65 -24.84 -12.31
C LYS A 520 -9.36 -24.03 -12.33
N SER A 521 -9.45 -22.75 -11.97
CA SER A 521 -8.32 -21.84 -11.74
C SER A 521 -8.82 -20.52 -11.16
N GLY A 522 -7.92 -19.78 -10.52
CA GLY A 522 -8.23 -18.51 -9.88
C GLY A 522 -7.38 -18.25 -8.64
N THR A 523 -7.77 -17.21 -7.89
CA THR A 523 -7.12 -16.85 -6.62
C THR A 523 -8.19 -16.43 -5.60
N LYS A 524 -8.05 -16.88 -4.36
CA LYS A 524 -8.80 -16.41 -3.18
C LYS A 524 -7.80 -15.82 -2.19
N ILE A 525 -7.95 -14.54 -1.87
CA ILE A 525 -7.18 -13.86 -0.81
C ILE A 525 -8.13 -13.67 0.36
N ILE A 526 -7.74 -14.15 1.55
CA ILE A 526 -8.48 -13.99 2.80
C ILE A 526 -7.65 -13.08 3.70
N ILE A 527 -8.23 -11.97 4.10
CA ILE A 527 -7.63 -10.96 4.96
C ILE A 527 -8.26 -11.10 6.34
N TYR A 528 -7.44 -11.09 7.39
CA TYR A 528 -7.89 -11.09 8.79
C TYR A 528 -7.64 -9.70 9.38
N PRO A 529 -8.64 -8.78 9.36
CA PRO A 529 -8.43 -7.41 9.79
C PRO A 529 -8.03 -7.33 11.27
N ARG A 530 -7.13 -6.39 11.59
CA ARG A 530 -6.82 -6.02 12.98
C ARG A 530 -8.06 -5.39 13.63
N SER A 531 -8.12 -5.50 14.96
CA SER A 531 -9.14 -4.83 15.78
C SER A 531 -9.21 -3.32 15.50
N SER A 532 -8.07 -2.66 15.27
CA SER A 532 -7.98 -1.23 14.93
C SER A 532 -8.50 -0.87 13.53
N ALA A 533 -8.61 -1.85 12.62
CA ALA A 533 -9.02 -1.62 11.23
C ALA A 533 -10.52 -1.91 10.99
N VAL A 534 -11.25 -2.39 11.99
CA VAL A 534 -12.67 -2.79 11.88
C VAL A 534 -13.54 -1.67 11.32
N ASP A 535 -13.35 -0.42 11.75
CA ASP A 535 -14.14 0.71 11.25
C ASP A 535 -13.84 1.06 9.78
N THR A 536 -12.61 0.80 9.32
CA THR A 536 -12.29 0.90 7.89
C THR A 536 -13.01 -0.20 7.11
N CYS A 537 -13.01 -1.42 7.64
CA CYS A 537 -13.67 -2.58 7.03
C CYS A 537 -15.19 -2.42 6.95
N LYS A 538 -15.84 -1.79 7.94
CA LYS A 538 -17.28 -1.48 7.89
C LYS A 538 -17.67 -0.63 6.68
N LYS A 539 -16.77 0.22 6.19
CA LYS A 539 -16.96 1.08 5.00
C LYS A 539 -16.56 0.42 3.69
N ILE A 540 -16.25 -0.89 3.68
CA ILE A 540 -15.73 -1.57 2.48
C ILE A 540 -16.68 -1.46 1.28
N LYS A 541 -18.00 -1.56 1.50
CA LYS A 541 -19.01 -1.40 0.45
C LYS A 541 -18.98 0.00 -0.16
N GLU A 542 -18.90 1.04 0.67
CA GLU A 542 -18.78 2.43 0.24
C GLU A 542 -17.48 2.64 -0.54
N ASN A 543 -16.36 2.09 -0.05
CA ASN A 543 -15.06 2.17 -0.69
C ASN A 543 -15.03 1.44 -2.05
N LEU A 544 -15.69 0.28 -2.15
CA LEU A 544 -15.84 -0.45 -3.42
C LEU A 544 -16.60 0.41 -4.44
N LYS A 545 -17.75 0.99 -4.05
CA LYS A 545 -18.53 1.90 -4.93
C LYS A 545 -17.81 3.21 -5.23
N ARG A 546 -16.93 3.67 -4.34
CA ARG A 546 -16.10 4.87 -4.51
C ARG A 546 -15.03 4.66 -5.58
N TRP A 547 -14.41 3.49 -5.63
CA TRP A 547 -13.27 3.22 -6.52
C TRP A 547 -13.68 2.53 -7.82
N ILE A 548 -14.67 1.64 -7.78
CA ILE A 548 -15.04 0.75 -8.89
C ILE A 548 -16.34 1.25 -9.49
N LEU A 549 -16.24 2.06 -10.55
CA LEU A 549 -17.41 2.67 -11.17
C LEU A 549 -17.92 1.85 -12.36
N VAL A 550 -17.08 1.53 -13.34
CA VAL A 550 -17.53 0.84 -14.57
C VAL A 550 -16.64 -0.38 -14.87
N PRO A 551 -16.65 -1.41 -14.00
CA PRO A 551 -15.71 -2.51 -14.08
C PRO A 551 -15.92 -3.36 -15.35
N LYS A 552 -14.83 -3.82 -15.96
CA LYS A 552 -14.85 -4.70 -17.15
C LYS A 552 -15.61 -6.01 -16.94
N HIS A 553 -15.54 -6.54 -15.72
CA HIS A 553 -16.13 -7.83 -15.35
C HIS A 553 -17.07 -7.64 -14.16
N LYS A 554 -18.06 -8.51 -14.04
CA LYS A 554 -19.02 -8.47 -12.94
C LYS A 554 -18.29 -8.71 -11.60
N ILE A 555 -18.55 -7.81 -10.65
CA ILE A 555 -18.05 -7.90 -9.27
C ILE A 555 -19.27 -8.02 -8.34
N ILE A 556 -19.24 -8.99 -7.44
CA ILE A 556 -20.31 -9.25 -6.47
C ILE A 556 -19.74 -9.04 -5.07
N PHE A 557 -20.39 -8.20 -4.27
CA PHE A 557 -20.13 -8.06 -2.84
C PHE A 557 -21.22 -8.79 -2.06
N ASN A 558 -20.84 -9.66 -1.12
CA ASN A 558 -21.74 -10.38 -0.24
C ASN A 558 -21.36 -10.07 1.21
N HIS A 559 -22.34 -9.62 2.01
CA HIS A 559 -22.19 -9.48 3.44
C HIS A 559 -23.38 -10.13 4.16
N ASN A 560 -23.12 -11.14 4.99
CA ASN A 560 -24.15 -11.89 5.72
C ASN A 560 -25.30 -12.43 4.84
N GLY A 561 -25.02 -12.77 3.58
CA GLY A 561 -26.03 -13.29 2.64
C GLY A 561 -26.67 -12.24 1.75
N ASP A 562 -26.48 -10.94 2.03
CA ASP A 562 -26.93 -9.86 1.15
C ASP A 562 -25.94 -9.67 0.00
N GLU A 563 -26.33 -10.12 -1.19
CA GLU A 563 -25.53 -9.97 -2.41
C GLU A 563 -25.89 -8.69 -3.18
N GLU A 564 -24.85 -7.96 -3.58
CA GLU A 564 -24.99 -6.75 -4.38
C GLU A 564 -23.94 -6.73 -5.50
N VAL A 565 -24.33 -6.22 -6.67
CA VAL A 565 -23.39 -6.00 -7.78
C VAL A 565 -22.70 -4.66 -7.59
N ILE A 566 -21.38 -4.66 -7.66
CA ILE A 566 -20.57 -3.44 -7.56
C ILE A 566 -20.26 -2.90 -8.96
N GLY A 567 -20.43 -1.59 -9.12
CA GLY A 567 -20.22 -0.88 -10.37
C GLY A 567 -21.45 -0.85 -11.28
N TYR A 568 -21.32 -0.08 -12.35
CA TYR A 568 -22.33 0.24 -13.35
C TYR A 568 -21.91 -0.34 -14.70
N LYS A 569 -22.87 -0.50 -15.62
CA LYS A 569 -22.60 -1.13 -16.92
C LYS A 569 -21.69 -0.29 -17.80
N ASN A 570 -21.84 1.03 -17.76
CA ASN A 570 -21.07 2.01 -18.50
C ASN A 570 -21.23 3.40 -17.83
N THR A 571 -20.59 4.41 -18.39
CA THR A 571 -20.60 5.79 -17.87
C THR A 571 -21.98 6.45 -17.95
N ASP A 572 -22.80 6.09 -18.94
CA ASP A 572 -24.18 6.58 -19.09
C ASP A 572 -25.07 6.08 -17.94
N ASP A 573 -25.04 4.76 -17.69
CA ASP A 573 -25.76 4.07 -16.62
C ASP A 573 -25.40 4.64 -15.24
N TYR A 574 -24.10 4.94 -15.02
CA TYR A 574 -23.62 5.59 -13.80
C TYR A 574 -24.26 6.97 -13.58
N LEU A 575 -24.15 7.87 -14.55
CA LEU A 575 -24.67 9.23 -14.40
C LEU A 575 -26.19 9.25 -14.30
N ARG A 576 -26.91 8.45 -15.10
CA ARG A 576 -28.38 8.37 -15.05
C ARG A 576 -28.86 7.90 -13.69
N SER A 577 -28.29 6.79 -13.19
CA SER A 577 -28.63 6.26 -11.87
C SER A 577 -28.43 7.30 -10.76
N HIS A 578 -27.38 8.11 -10.85
CA HIS A 578 -27.11 9.15 -9.86
C HIS A 578 -28.10 10.32 -9.97
N LEU A 579 -28.39 10.78 -11.19
CA LEU A 579 -29.37 11.84 -11.43
C LEU A 579 -30.78 11.44 -10.95
N GLU A 580 -31.19 10.20 -11.22
CA GLU A 580 -32.44 9.62 -10.70
C GLU A 580 -32.48 9.63 -9.16
N SER A 581 -31.36 9.27 -8.50
CA SER A 581 -31.29 9.23 -7.03
C SER A 581 -31.47 10.59 -6.36
N ILE A 582 -31.18 11.68 -7.07
CA ILE A 582 -31.35 13.07 -6.57
C ILE A 582 -32.60 13.76 -7.13
N GLY A 583 -33.51 13.01 -7.77
CA GLY A 583 -34.75 13.54 -8.34
C GLY A 583 -34.54 14.49 -9.52
N LYS A 584 -33.44 14.32 -10.26
CA LYS A 584 -33.14 15.03 -11.50
C LYS A 584 -33.35 14.12 -12.72
N ASP A 585 -34.53 13.52 -12.77
CA ASP A 585 -35.02 12.67 -13.85
C ASP A 585 -36.19 13.33 -14.63
N GLY A 586 -36.52 12.79 -15.80
CA GLY A 586 -37.61 13.28 -16.68
C GLY A 586 -37.16 14.17 -17.86
N GLU A 587 -38.12 14.72 -18.61
CA GLU A 587 -37.87 15.40 -19.90
C GLU A 587 -36.94 16.62 -19.83
N LYS A 588 -36.70 17.16 -18.64
CA LYS A 588 -35.81 18.32 -18.43
C LYS A 588 -34.33 17.91 -18.36
N TYR A 589 -34.01 16.66 -18.04
CA TYR A 589 -32.64 16.21 -17.82
C TYR A 589 -32.29 15.10 -18.80
N LYS A 590 -31.05 15.11 -19.29
CA LYS A 590 -30.55 14.11 -20.23
C LYS A 590 -29.09 13.80 -19.89
N VAL A 591 -28.71 12.54 -20.02
CA VAL A 591 -27.28 12.16 -20.12
C VAL A 591 -26.98 11.91 -21.58
N GLU A 592 -25.85 12.44 -22.05
CA GLU A 592 -25.32 12.16 -23.36
C GLU A 592 -23.94 11.53 -23.24
N THR A 593 -23.64 10.58 -24.12
CA THR A 593 -22.40 9.82 -24.10
C THR A 593 -21.77 9.79 -25.48
N GLN A 594 -20.47 10.10 -25.54
CA GLN A 594 -19.66 9.99 -26.74
C GLN A 594 -18.52 9.01 -26.50
N ASN A 595 -18.24 8.15 -27.49
CA ASN A 595 -17.07 7.27 -27.50
C ASN A 595 -16.13 7.73 -28.61
N ILE A 596 -14.90 8.10 -28.24
CA ILE A 596 -13.86 8.50 -29.19
C ILE A 596 -12.61 7.64 -28.93
N ASP A 597 -12.45 6.57 -29.71
CA ASP A 597 -11.26 5.70 -29.70
C ASP A 597 -10.80 5.29 -28.28
N GLY A 598 -11.66 4.55 -27.58
CA GLY A 598 -11.36 4.02 -26.24
C GLY A 598 -11.52 5.00 -25.08
N VAL A 599 -12.11 6.18 -25.33
CA VAL A 599 -12.51 7.15 -24.29
C VAL A 599 -14.02 7.33 -24.36
N ASP A 600 -14.73 6.83 -23.34
CA ASP A 600 -16.15 7.12 -23.13
C ASP A 600 -16.28 8.38 -22.28
N VAL A 601 -16.99 9.39 -22.76
CA VAL A 601 -17.31 10.60 -21.99
C VAL A 601 -18.82 10.73 -21.90
N SER A 602 -19.35 10.68 -20.69
CA SER A 602 -20.76 10.94 -20.41
C SER A 602 -20.89 12.23 -19.61
N TYR A 603 -21.85 13.08 -19.97
CA TYR A 603 -22.11 14.34 -19.29
C TYR A 603 -23.61 14.59 -19.13
N GLY A 604 -23.96 15.28 -18.04
CA GLY A 604 -25.32 15.68 -17.72
C GLY A 604 -25.72 16.97 -18.42
N LEU A 605 -26.92 16.99 -18.98
CA LEU A 605 -27.51 18.12 -19.70
C LEU A 605 -28.87 18.50 -19.09
N ILE A 606 -29.18 19.79 -19.13
CA ILE A 606 -30.44 20.37 -18.70
C ILE A 606 -31.10 21.12 -19.86
N TYR A 607 -32.38 20.84 -20.12
CA TYR A 607 -33.10 21.50 -21.21
C TYR A 607 -33.57 22.89 -20.78
N ASN A 608 -33.13 23.89 -21.51
CA ASN A 608 -33.64 25.25 -21.37
C ASN A 608 -34.86 25.44 -22.28
N LYS A 609 -36.05 25.50 -21.68
CA LYS A 609 -37.30 25.69 -22.43
C LYS A 609 -37.41 27.05 -23.12
N ILE A 610 -36.72 28.07 -22.62
CA ILE A 610 -36.77 29.43 -23.15
C ILE A 610 -35.93 29.52 -24.42
N PHE A 611 -34.69 29.02 -24.35
CA PHE A 611 -33.74 29.06 -25.48
C PHE A 611 -33.84 27.83 -26.40
N LYS A 612 -34.59 26.79 -26.00
CA LYS A 612 -34.85 25.53 -26.72
C LYS A 612 -33.57 24.75 -27.06
N GLU A 613 -32.68 24.65 -26.07
CA GLU A 613 -31.38 24.00 -26.20
C GLU A 613 -31.03 23.17 -24.95
N TRP A 614 -30.03 22.30 -25.09
CA TRP A 614 -29.47 21.50 -24.00
C TRP A 614 -28.16 22.10 -23.48
N GLU A 615 -28.20 22.63 -22.26
CA GLU A 615 -27.06 23.20 -21.56
C GLU A 615 -26.33 22.16 -20.71
N PHE A 616 -25.02 22.31 -20.52
CA PHE A 616 -24.29 21.48 -19.55
C PHE A 616 -24.78 21.73 -18.13
N MET A 617 -24.95 20.66 -17.36
CA MET A 617 -25.25 20.78 -15.93
C MET A 617 -23.99 21.23 -15.17
N ILE A 618 -24.05 22.44 -14.61
CA ILE A 618 -22.97 23.01 -13.78
C ILE A 618 -23.00 22.36 -12.38
N VAL A 619 -21.81 22.07 -11.82
CA VAL A 619 -21.66 21.55 -10.46
C VAL A 619 -21.60 22.73 -9.48
N ASP A 620 -22.76 23.18 -9.01
CA ASP A 620 -22.89 24.30 -8.06
C ASP A 620 -23.56 23.92 -6.72
N THR A 621 -24.25 22.77 -6.66
CA THR A 621 -24.90 22.26 -5.45
C THR A 621 -24.06 21.20 -4.74
N ARG A 622 -24.22 21.08 -3.41
CA ARG A 622 -23.62 19.99 -2.62
C ARG A 622 -24.01 18.61 -3.15
N ASP A 623 -25.21 18.49 -3.70
CA ASP A 623 -25.75 17.22 -4.21
C ASP A 623 -25.07 16.75 -5.50
N LEU A 624 -24.35 17.62 -6.21
CA LEU A 624 -23.61 17.27 -7.43
C LEU A 624 -22.10 17.04 -7.18
N GLN A 625 -21.63 17.21 -5.94
CA GLN A 625 -20.23 17.03 -5.61
C GLN A 625 -19.84 15.55 -5.62
N ASN A 626 -18.64 15.26 -6.13
CA ASN A 626 -18.01 13.91 -6.15
C ASN A 626 -18.68 12.86 -7.04
N ILE A 627 -19.60 13.27 -7.92
CA ILE A 627 -20.17 12.42 -8.98
C ILE A 627 -19.22 12.38 -10.18
N SER A 628 -18.69 13.55 -10.57
CA SER A 628 -17.75 13.67 -11.67
C SER A 628 -16.45 12.90 -11.40
N GLY A 629 -15.70 12.62 -12.46
CA GLY A 629 -14.41 11.96 -12.32
C GLY A 629 -13.88 11.32 -13.59
N THR A 630 -12.64 10.87 -13.53
CA THR A 630 -12.00 10.11 -14.59
C THR A 630 -11.70 8.69 -14.10
N CYS A 631 -12.03 7.71 -14.92
CA CYS A 631 -11.80 6.30 -14.71
C CYS A 631 -10.78 5.76 -15.73
N ILE A 632 -9.91 4.88 -15.27
CA ILE A 632 -9.02 4.08 -16.11
C ILE A 632 -9.42 2.64 -15.94
N GLU A 633 -9.83 2.01 -17.04
CA GLU A 633 -10.27 0.61 -17.08
C GLU A 633 -11.37 0.30 -16.04
N GLY A 634 -12.28 1.26 -15.83
CA GLY A 634 -13.39 1.16 -14.89
C GLY A 634 -13.12 1.60 -13.46
N ILE A 635 -11.86 1.91 -13.14
CA ILE A 635 -11.44 2.32 -11.79
C ILE A 635 -11.26 3.84 -11.76
N ARG A 636 -11.96 4.51 -10.84
CA ARG A 636 -11.85 5.96 -10.66
C ARG A 636 -10.49 6.35 -10.09
N VAL A 637 -9.87 7.34 -10.73
CA VAL A 637 -8.55 7.89 -10.38
C VAL A 637 -8.58 9.38 -10.05
N ALA A 638 -9.61 10.10 -10.48
CA ALA A 638 -9.81 11.53 -10.24
C ALA A 638 -11.31 11.84 -9.99
N TYR A 639 -11.60 12.93 -9.27
CA TYR A 639 -12.96 13.37 -8.88
C TYR A 639 -13.39 14.67 -9.57
N GLU A 640 -12.45 15.31 -10.24
CA GLU A 640 -12.64 16.52 -11.02
C GLU A 640 -13.41 16.21 -12.31
N THR A 641 -14.00 17.23 -12.92
CA THR A 641 -14.58 17.09 -14.25
C THR A 641 -13.48 16.66 -15.23
N PRO A 642 -13.68 15.62 -16.08
CA PRO A 642 -12.67 15.20 -17.04
C PRO A 642 -12.12 16.37 -17.86
N GLY A 643 -10.80 16.59 -17.80
CA GLY A 643 -10.09 17.68 -18.46
C GLY A 643 -10.02 18.99 -17.68
N PHE A 644 -10.48 19.02 -16.43
CA PHE A 644 -10.47 20.19 -15.55
C PHE A 644 -9.78 19.88 -14.22
N ASN A 645 -9.18 20.90 -13.62
CA ASN A 645 -8.58 20.82 -12.28
C ASN A 645 -9.61 21.01 -11.14
N THR A 646 -10.89 21.19 -11.48
CA THR A 646 -12.00 21.41 -10.55
C THR A 646 -13.27 20.71 -11.05
N GLN A 647 -14.29 20.63 -10.19
CA GLN A 647 -15.63 20.26 -10.64
C GLN A 647 -16.30 21.49 -11.28
N THR A 648 -16.54 21.41 -12.59
CA THR A 648 -17.11 22.50 -13.40
C THR A 648 -18.48 22.09 -13.93
N ILE A 649 -18.51 21.03 -14.74
CA ILE A 649 -19.73 20.40 -15.24
C ILE A 649 -19.84 18.96 -14.75
N LEU A 650 -21.06 18.43 -14.71
CA LEU A 650 -21.31 17.05 -14.34
C LEU A 650 -20.90 16.12 -15.49
N ALA A 651 -19.74 15.46 -15.36
CA ALA A 651 -19.23 14.56 -16.38
C ALA A 651 -18.34 13.45 -15.79
N ILE A 652 -18.41 12.27 -16.40
CA ILE A 652 -17.56 11.13 -16.10
C ILE A 652 -16.87 10.68 -17.38
N ALA A 653 -15.57 10.36 -17.31
CA ALA A 653 -14.84 9.75 -18.41
C ALA A 653 -14.32 8.37 -18.02
N ASN A 654 -14.32 7.41 -18.94
CA ASN A 654 -13.67 6.12 -18.77
C ASN A 654 -12.75 5.82 -19.96
N CYS A 655 -11.47 5.62 -19.67
CA CYS A 655 -10.43 5.35 -20.67
C CYS A 655 -10.00 3.89 -20.60
N TYR A 656 -9.97 3.20 -21.74
CA TYR A 656 -9.65 1.78 -21.81
C TYR A 656 -8.88 1.40 -23.07
N GLY A 657 -8.19 0.27 -23.01
CA GLY A 657 -7.43 -0.27 -24.15
C GLY A 657 -5.99 0.23 -24.22
N TYR A 658 -5.36 0.04 -25.39
CA TYR A 658 -3.91 0.24 -25.55
C TYR A 658 -3.47 1.70 -25.41
N ASN A 659 -4.29 2.65 -25.88
CA ASN A 659 -4.00 4.09 -25.80
C ASN A 659 -4.46 4.73 -24.47
N SER A 660 -4.91 3.93 -23.50
CA SER A 660 -5.37 4.43 -22.21
C SER A 660 -4.20 5.05 -21.42
N PRO A 661 -4.38 6.21 -20.78
CA PRO A 661 -3.31 6.86 -20.06
C PRO A 661 -2.93 6.12 -18.78
N LYS A 662 -1.69 6.38 -18.34
CA LYS A 662 -1.08 5.70 -17.21
C LYS A 662 -1.30 6.49 -15.92
N THR A 663 -1.38 5.81 -14.79
CA THR A 663 -1.57 6.42 -13.46
C THR A 663 -0.29 6.36 -12.65
N ASN A 664 -0.14 7.32 -11.73
CA ASN A 664 0.93 7.28 -10.73
C ASN A 664 0.71 6.14 -9.72
N VAL A 665 1.69 5.90 -8.83
CA VAL A 665 1.65 4.83 -7.83
C VAL A 665 0.41 4.94 -6.91
N ALA A 666 0.12 6.15 -6.43
CA ALA A 666 -1.04 6.41 -5.58
C ALA A 666 -2.38 6.32 -6.33
N ARG A 667 -2.34 6.36 -7.67
CA ARG A 667 -3.48 6.35 -8.59
C ARG A 667 -4.52 7.41 -8.26
N ASP A 668 -4.05 8.55 -7.78
CA ASP A 668 -4.83 9.77 -7.56
C ASP A 668 -4.56 10.80 -8.66
N ARG A 669 -3.62 10.50 -9.58
CA ARG A 669 -3.27 11.33 -10.74
C ARG A 669 -2.90 10.49 -11.96
N ILE A 670 -3.15 11.06 -13.13
CA ILE A 670 -2.69 10.53 -14.42
C ILE A 670 -1.28 11.06 -14.70
N GLU A 671 -0.36 10.18 -15.11
CA GLU A 671 1.01 10.52 -15.48
C GLU A 671 1.04 11.47 -16.68
N ALA A 672 1.90 12.49 -16.63
CA ALA A 672 2.11 13.42 -17.74
C ALA A 672 2.79 12.68 -18.91
N THR A 673 1.98 12.25 -19.87
CA THR A 673 2.38 11.39 -20.99
C THR A 673 1.59 11.77 -22.24
N GLU A 674 2.09 11.41 -23.43
CA GLU A 674 1.37 11.65 -24.69
C GLU A 674 -0.03 11.00 -24.68
N GLN A 675 -0.19 9.85 -24.03
CA GLN A 675 -1.51 9.21 -23.87
C GLN A 675 -2.48 10.07 -23.06
N LYS A 676 -1.99 10.83 -22.06
CA LYS A 676 -2.82 11.78 -21.31
C LYS A 676 -3.29 12.90 -22.24
N ASP A 677 -2.40 13.48 -23.03
CA ASP A 677 -2.75 14.56 -23.96
C ASP A 677 -3.75 14.11 -25.03
N GLN A 678 -3.57 12.90 -25.58
CA GLN A 678 -4.54 12.30 -26.49
C GLN A 678 -5.91 12.08 -25.83
N MET A 679 -5.93 11.64 -24.57
CA MET A 679 -7.16 11.48 -23.79
C MET A 679 -7.85 12.83 -23.55
N LEU A 680 -7.11 13.86 -23.13
CA LEU A 680 -7.63 15.22 -22.92
C LEU A 680 -8.23 15.80 -24.21
N LYS A 681 -7.53 15.65 -25.34
CA LYS A 681 -8.06 16.08 -26.65
C LYS A 681 -9.41 15.45 -26.94
N LYS A 682 -9.54 14.13 -26.79
CA LYS A 682 -10.80 13.39 -27.01
C LYS A 682 -11.92 13.84 -26.07
N VAL A 683 -11.59 14.18 -24.82
CA VAL A 683 -12.55 14.74 -23.86
C VAL A 683 -13.04 16.12 -24.32
N TYR A 684 -12.13 17.03 -24.68
CA TYR A 684 -12.51 18.36 -25.15
C TYR A 684 -13.31 18.31 -26.46
N ASP A 685 -12.92 17.42 -27.38
CA ASP A 685 -13.65 17.18 -28.63
C ASP A 685 -15.08 16.69 -28.35
N SER A 686 -15.28 15.86 -27.32
CA SER A 686 -16.62 15.42 -26.91
C SER A 686 -17.49 16.60 -26.47
N TYR A 687 -16.97 17.51 -25.65
CA TYR A 687 -17.72 18.70 -25.24
C TYR A 687 -18.01 19.64 -26.42
N ARG A 688 -17.04 19.82 -27.32
CA ARG A 688 -17.21 20.61 -28.53
C ARG A 688 -18.29 20.03 -29.45
N ASN A 689 -18.30 18.72 -29.65
CA ASN A 689 -19.28 18.04 -30.49
C ASN A 689 -20.71 18.27 -29.99
N HIS A 690 -20.92 18.32 -28.67
CA HIS A 690 -22.21 18.68 -28.09
C HIS A 690 -22.64 20.09 -28.50
N ILE A 691 -21.77 21.08 -28.29
CA ILE A 691 -22.06 22.48 -28.65
C ILE A 691 -22.34 22.60 -30.15
N SER A 692 -21.54 21.94 -30.99
CA SER A 692 -21.76 21.90 -32.44
C SER A 692 -23.11 21.27 -32.82
N SER A 693 -23.52 20.21 -32.12
CA SER A 693 -24.82 19.58 -32.32
C SER A 693 -25.99 20.52 -31.97
N GLU A 694 -25.90 21.24 -30.86
CA GLU A 694 -26.93 22.19 -30.45
C GLU A 694 -27.04 23.39 -31.40
N ILE A 695 -25.90 23.95 -31.86
CA ILE A 695 -25.88 24.99 -32.91
C ILE A 695 -26.62 24.51 -34.16
N ASN A 696 -26.30 23.31 -34.63
CA ASN A 696 -26.94 22.72 -35.81
C ASN A 696 -28.44 22.45 -35.58
N SER A 697 -28.83 22.10 -34.36
CA SER A 697 -30.23 21.89 -33.97
C SER A 697 -31.02 23.21 -34.02
N LEU A 698 -30.49 24.29 -33.45
CA LEU A 698 -31.10 25.62 -33.50
C LEU A 698 -31.33 26.09 -34.93
N CYS A 699 -30.31 25.99 -35.79
CA CYS A 699 -30.42 26.34 -37.21
C CYS A 699 -31.51 25.53 -37.94
N LYS A 700 -31.68 24.23 -37.60
CA LYS A 700 -32.75 23.39 -38.18
C LYS A 700 -34.14 23.73 -37.65
N ASN A 701 -34.24 24.29 -36.45
CA ASN A 701 -35.50 24.66 -35.79
C ASN A 701 -35.98 26.08 -36.15
N ASN A 702 -35.63 26.58 -37.34
CA ASN A 702 -35.99 27.90 -37.88
C ASN A 702 -35.45 29.11 -37.09
N PHE A 703 -34.46 28.92 -36.21
CA PHE A 703 -33.72 30.03 -35.64
C PHE A 703 -32.68 30.55 -36.64
N SER A 704 -32.42 31.86 -36.62
CA SER A 704 -31.40 32.46 -37.48
C SER A 704 -30.00 31.97 -37.08
N ILE A 705 -29.07 31.93 -38.04
CA ILE A 705 -27.66 31.59 -37.77
C ILE A 705 -27.01 32.54 -36.75
N SER A 706 -27.49 33.78 -36.71
CA SER A 706 -27.05 34.81 -35.75
C SER A 706 -27.54 34.51 -34.34
N TRP A 707 -28.72 33.89 -34.20
CA TRP A 707 -29.22 33.40 -32.93
C TRP A 707 -28.39 32.21 -32.46
N ALA A 708 -28.17 31.22 -33.33
CA ALA A 708 -27.38 30.04 -33.01
C ALA A 708 -25.93 30.39 -32.58
N SER A 709 -25.29 31.36 -33.25
CA SER A 709 -23.97 31.89 -32.86
C SER A 709 -23.95 32.50 -31.45
N ARG A 710 -25.01 33.23 -31.09
CA ARG A 710 -25.14 33.83 -29.76
C ARG A 710 -25.29 32.77 -28.67
N GLU A 711 -26.19 31.81 -28.89
CA GLU A 711 -26.45 30.75 -27.91
C GLU A 711 -25.24 29.81 -27.76
N ALA A 712 -24.49 29.56 -28.83
CA ALA A 712 -23.20 28.86 -28.77
C ALA A 712 -22.25 29.47 -27.73
N GLY A 713 -22.18 30.80 -27.69
CA GLY A 713 -21.37 31.53 -26.71
C GLY A 713 -21.84 31.31 -25.26
N LEU A 714 -23.15 31.17 -25.04
CA LEU A 714 -23.73 30.87 -23.73
C LEU A 714 -23.47 29.42 -23.30
N LEU A 715 -23.64 28.45 -24.22
CA LEU A 715 -23.28 27.05 -23.98
C LEU A 715 -21.81 26.89 -23.59
N LEU A 716 -20.92 27.68 -24.20
CA LEU A 716 -19.49 27.73 -23.87
C LEU A 716 -19.22 28.28 -22.47
N GLN A 717 -20.06 29.20 -21.95
CA GLN A 717 -19.85 29.76 -20.61
C GLN A 717 -19.86 28.68 -19.53
N GLY A 718 -20.61 27.59 -19.69
CA GLY A 718 -20.59 26.47 -18.74
C GLY A 718 -19.21 25.82 -18.59
N LEU A 719 -18.38 25.86 -19.63
CA LEU A 719 -17.01 25.33 -19.63
C LEU A 719 -15.98 26.38 -19.19
N LEU A 720 -16.23 27.66 -19.50
CA LEU A 720 -15.30 28.76 -19.28
C LEU A 720 -15.44 29.45 -17.91
N ASN A 721 -16.64 29.43 -17.31
CA ASN A 721 -17.06 30.41 -16.32
C ASN A 721 -17.37 29.79 -14.96
N ASN A 722 -16.32 29.48 -14.19
CA ASN A 722 -16.41 29.31 -12.73
C ASN A 722 -15.59 30.37 -11.96
N ARG A 723 -15.32 31.53 -12.60
CA ARG A 723 -14.52 32.64 -12.05
C ARG A 723 -15.14 33.37 -10.85
N ARG A 724 -16.38 33.04 -10.43
CA ARG A 724 -16.98 33.64 -9.23
C ARG A 724 -16.41 33.11 -7.91
N TYR A 725 -15.70 31.98 -7.92
CA TYR A 725 -15.20 31.33 -6.68
C TYR A 725 -13.71 30.95 -6.69
N VAL A 726 -12.99 31.15 -7.81
CA VAL A 726 -11.54 30.96 -7.83
C VAL A 726 -10.89 32.27 -7.37
N ASN A 727 -10.25 32.24 -6.19
CA ASN A 727 -9.33 33.30 -5.78
C ASN A 727 -8.41 33.65 -6.97
N ARG A 728 -8.24 34.93 -7.28
CA ARG A 728 -7.42 35.44 -8.41
C ARG A 728 -5.96 34.95 -8.42
N ASN A 729 -5.52 34.19 -7.42
CA ASN A 729 -4.17 33.69 -7.29
C ASN A 729 -4.15 32.16 -7.56
N ASP A 730 -3.62 31.81 -8.73
CA ASP A 730 -2.76 30.63 -8.99
C ASP A 730 -3.35 29.23 -9.28
N LYS A 731 -4.57 29.05 -9.80
CA LYS A 731 -4.94 27.75 -10.42
C LYS A 731 -5.55 27.86 -11.81
N GLN A 732 -4.89 27.22 -12.77
CA GLN A 732 -5.38 26.96 -14.12
C GLN A 732 -6.67 26.11 -14.03
N LEU A 733 -7.74 26.52 -14.70
CA LEU A 733 -9.07 25.88 -14.60
C LEU A 733 -9.09 24.53 -15.32
N VAL A 734 -8.57 24.49 -16.55
CA VAL A 734 -8.43 23.26 -17.35
C VAL A 734 -7.07 22.61 -17.11
N GLU A 735 -6.99 21.31 -17.32
CA GLU A 735 -5.74 20.56 -17.15
C GLU A 735 -4.67 20.94 -18.19
N ASN A 736 -5.08 21.26 -19.43
CA ASN A 736 -4.20 21.70 -20.50
C ASN A 736 -4.90 22.77 -21.35
N ASP A 737 -4.53 24.05 -21.15
CA ASP A 737 -5.12 25.19 -21.88
C ASP A 737 -4.93 25.08 -23.40
N GLU A 738 -3.76 24.63 -23.86
CA GLU A 738 -3.44 24.57 -25.30
C GLU A 738 -4.36 23.58 -26.02
N LEU A 739 -4.49 22.36 -25.48
CA LEU A 739 -5.37 21.34 -26.07
C LEU A 739 -6.85 21.74 -26.00
N PHE A 740 -7.25 22.37 -24.90
CA PHE A 740 -8.62 22.88 -24.74
C PHE A 740 -8.93 23.95 -25.78
N ASN A 741 -8.06 24.95 -25.93
CA ASN A 741 -8.21 26.02 -26.90
C ASN A 741 -8.18 25.49 -28.34
N ASN A 742 -7.24 24.60 -28.67
CA ASN A 742 -7.15 23.99 -30.01
C ASN A 742 -8.44 23.24 -30.38
N SER A 743 -9.03 22.49 -29.44
CA SER A 743 -10.31 21.83 -29.70
C SER A 743 -11.41 22.88 -29.97
N LEU A 744 -11.52 23.91 -29.14
CA LEU A 744 -12.52 24.97 -29.30
C LEU A 744 -12.33 25.83 -30.56
N TYR A 745 -11.11 26.00 -31.06
CA TYR A 745 -10.85 26.79 -32.27
C TYR A 745 -11.43 26.18 -33.54
N GLU A 746 -11.67 24.87 -33.54
CA GLU A 746 -12.34 24.15 -34.63
C GLU A 746 -13.87 24.31 -34.58
N LEU A 747 -14.44 24.82 -33.49
CA LEU A 747 -15.89 25.03 -33.37
C LEU A 747 -16.35 26.17 -34.30
N ASP A 748 -17.31 25.89 -35.19
CA ASP A 748 -17.93 26.91 -36.04
C ASP A 748 -18.93 27.77 -35.21
N LEU A 749 -18.40 28.68 -34.40
CA LEU A 749 -19.20 29.58 -33.56
C LEU A 749 -19.17 31.06 -33.97
N VAL A 750 -18.17 31.46 -34.76
CA VAL A 750 -17.96 32.86 -35.10
C VAL A 750 -18.84 33.23 -36.28
N LEU A 751 -19.67 34.26 -36.12
CA LEU A 751 -20.51 34.74 -37.20
C LEU A 751 -19.68 35.60 -38.15
N LYS A 752 -19.57 35.17 -39.39
CA LYS A 752 -18.93 35.89 -40.50
C LYS A 752 -20.00 36.40 -41.45
N GLU A 753 -19.84 37.63 -41.91
CA GLU A 753 -20.79 38.33 -42.76
C GLU A 753 -20.09 38.95 -43.97
N THR A 754 -20.70 38.79 -45.14
CA THR A 754 -20.35 39.49 -46.38
C THR A 754 -21.46 40.47 -46.74
N LEU A 755 -21.35 41.18 -47.87
CA LEU A 755 -22.42 42.08 -48.32
C LEU A 755 -23.75 41.36 -48.60
N GLU A 756 -23.71 40.07 -48.92
CA GLU A 756 -24.89 39.31 -49.34
C GLU A 756 -25.33 38.31 -48.27
N GLU A 757 -24.38 37.55 -47.71
CA GLU A 757 -24.68 36.40 -46.86
C GLU A 757 -23.93 36.37 -45.51
N ARG A 758 -24.48 35.61 -44.56
CA ARG A 758 -23.92 35.26 -43.26
C ARG A 758 -23.61 33.77 -43.18
N GLU A 759 -22.49 33.43 -42.56
CA GLU A 759 -22.09 32.04 -42.29
C GLU A 759 -21.45 31.90 -40.92
N LEU A 760 -21.47 30.69 -40.36
CA LEU A 760 -20.65 30.35 -39.20
C LEU A 760 -19.28 29.91 -39.68
N THR A 761 -18.25 30.32 -38.96
CA THR A 761 -16.88 29.92 -39.19
C THR A 761 -16.17 29.69 -37.87
N SER A 762 -15.05 29.00 -37.93
CA SER A 762 -14.25 28.67 -36.76
C SER A 762 -13.16 29.71 -36.54
N ILE A 763 -12.60 29.74 -35.33
CA ILE A 763 -11.46 30.62 -35.02
C ILE A 763 -10.27 30.24 -35.90
N ASP A 764 -10.02 28.94 -36.12
CA ASP A 764 -8.94 28.49 -37.00
C ASP A 764 -9.10 28.96 -38.45
N LYS A 765 -10.32 28.88 -39.01
CA LYS A 765 -10.60 29.37 -40.37
C LYS A 765 -10.36 30.88 -40.46
N LEU A 766 -10.73 31.64 -39.43
CA LEU A 766 -10.49 33.09 -39.37
C LEU A 766 -9.01 33.42 -39.20
N ILE A 767 -8.30 32.73 -38.32
CA ILE A 767 -6.85 32.85 -38.21
C ILE A 767 -6.25 32.61 -39.58
N ASN A 768 -6.71 31.64 -40.37
CA ASN A 768 -6.19 31.42 -41.72
C ASN A 768 -6.58 32.47 -42.79
N SER A 769 -7.54 33.38 -42.53
CA SER A 769 -8.03 34.35 -43.53
C SER A 769 -7.23 35.66 -43.68
N ASN A 770 -6.10 35.81 -42.97
CA ASN A 770 -5.17 36.96 -42.93
C ASN A 770 -5.74 38.31 -42.45
N GLU A 771 -6.96 38.67 -42.82
CA GLU A 771 -7.63 39.90 -42.42
C GLU A 771 -9.14 39.74 -42.24
N PHE A 772 -9.74 40.64 -41.46
CA PHE A 772 -11.20 40.81 -41.36
C PHE A 772 -11.56 42.21 -40.86
N TRP A 773 -12.81 42.61 -41.03
CA TRP A 773 -13.35 43.86 -40.51
C TRP A 773 -14.26 43.64 -39.30
N THR A 774 -14.36 44.66 -38.46
CA THR A 774 -15.39 44.76 -37.42
C THR A 774 -16.03 46.14 -37.47
N ILE A 775 -17.30 46.23 -37.11
CA ILE A 775 -18.09 47.47 -37.19
C ILE A 775 -18.63 47.84 -35.81
N ASP A 776 -18.40 49.08 -35.38
CA ASP A 776 -19.08 49.71 -34.25
C ASP A 776 -20.07 50.75 -34.76
N SER A 777 -21.35 50.36 -34.86
CA SER A 777 -22.45 51.23 -35.25
C SER A 777 -23.74 50.82 -34.56
N SER A 778 -24.49 51.79 -34.03
CA SER A 778 -25.83 51.54 -33.49
C SER A 778 -26.80 51.05 -34.57
N THR A 779 -26.70 51.59 -35.79
CA THR A 779 -27.55 51.17 -36.91
C THR A 779 -27.28 49.71 -37.29
N TYR A 780 -26.01 49.32 -37.40
CA TYR A 780 -25.63 47.93 -37.67
C TYR A 780 -26.15 46.99 -36.58
N ARG A 781 -25.98 47.35 -35.30
CA ARG A 781 -26.50 46.54 -34.17
C ARG A 781 -28.01 46.36 -34.21
N SER A 782 -28.75 47.39 -34.60
CA SER A 782 -30.20 47.30 -34.75
C SER A 782 -30.59 46.37 -35.89
N ALA A 783 -29.89 46.44 -37.03
CA ALA A 783 -30.09 45.52 -38.16
C ALA A 783 -29.72 44.07 -37.79
N ASP A 784 -28.61 43.87 -37.09
CA ASP A 784 -28.17 42.57 -36.59
C ASP A 784 -29.18 41.96 -35.60
N SER A 785 -29.67 42.77 -34.65
CA SER A 785 -30.69 42.32 -33.68
C SER A 785 -32.00 41.95 -34.37
N LEU A 786 -32.40 42.71 -35.38
CA LEU A 786 -33.57 42.39 -36.19
C LEU A 786 -33.40 41.04 -36.89
N ILE A 787 -32.27 40.79 -37.56
CA ILE A 787 -31.99 39.51 -38.21
C ILE A 787 -31.96 38.37 -37.20
N ARG A 788 -31.30 38.59 -36.06
CA ARG A 788 -31.19 37.58 -35.00
C ARG A 788 -32.56 37.13 -34.50
N ASP A 789 -33.42 38.09 -34.18
CA ASP A 789 -34.68 37.85 -33.46
C ASP A 789 -35.86 37.55 -34.41
N THR A 790 -35.65 37.53 -35.74
CA THR A 790 -36.69 37.21 -36.72
C THR A 790 -36.72 35.71 -37.04
N GLU A 791 -37.84 35.05 -36.71
CA GLU A 791 -38.08 33.63 -37.06
C GLU A 791 -38.27 33.42 -38.58
N ASN A 792 -37.91 32.24 -39.08
CA ASN A 792 -38.09 31.82 -40.49
C ASN A 792 -37.29 32.60 -41.55
N LEU A 793 -36.22 33.31 -41.16
CA LEU A 793 -35.20 33.76 -42.10
C LEU A 793 -34.42 32.54 -42.62
N LYS A 794 -34.97 31.87 -43.65
CA LYS A 794 -34.24 30.83 -44.40
C LYS A 794 -33.07 31.41 -45.20
N ASP A 795 -33.12 32.71 -45.48
CA ASP A 795 -32.06 33.44 -46.15
C ASP A 795 -31.08 33.96 -45.10
N ASN A 796 -29.81 33.60 -45.21
CA ASN A 796 -28.71 34.10 -44.38
C ASN A 796 -28.40 35.58 -44.66
N ARG A 797 -29.41 36.45 -44.66
CA ARG A 797 -29.29 37.84 -45.10
C ARG A 797 -28.32 38.62 -44.22
N SER A 798 -27.48 39.39 -44.89
CA SER A 798 -26.51 40.31 -44.30
C SER A 798 -27.18 41.54 -43.65
N ALA A 799 -26.72 41.96 -42.47
CA ALA A 799 -27.09 43.26 -41.87
C ALA A 799 -26.49 44.42 -42.67
N LEU A 800 -25.35 44.24 -43.33
CA LEU A 800 -24.80 45.22 -44.27
C LEU A 800 -25.78 45.44 -45.43
N SER A 801 -26.47 44.40 -45.91
CA SER A 801 -27.51 44.54 -46.94
C SER A 801 -28.71 45.38 -46.45
N ILE A 802 -29.12 45.20 -45.20
CA ILE A 802 -30.16 46.04 -44.57
C ILE A 802 -29.67 47.49 -44.45
N MET A 803 -28.43 47.71 -44.01
CA MET A 803 -27.86 49.06 -43.97
C MET A 803 -27.80 49.71 -45.36
N ASN A 804 -27.38 48.96 -46.38
CA ASN A 804 -27.32 49.42 -47.76
C ASN A 804 -28.70 49.82 -48.27
N SER A 805 -29.74 49.08 -47.87
CA SER A 805 -31.13 49.42 -48.19
C SER A 805 -31.58 50.71 -47.48
N ILE A 806 -31.19 50.91 -46.21
CA ILE A 806 -31.52 52.12 -45.43
C ILE A 806 -30.84 53.37 -46.01
N TYR A 807 -29.57 53.26 -46.41
CA TYR A 807 -28.79 54.37 -47.00
C TYR A 807 -28.87 54.43 -48.54
N GLY A 808 -29.66 53.57 -49.16
CA GLY A 808 -29.93 53.52 -50.60
C GLY A 808 -29.04 52.57 -51.41
N ASN A 809 -27.73 52.52 -51.15
CA ASN A 809 -26.81 51.55 -51.76
C ASN A 809 -25.50 51.43 -50.95
N ALA A 810 -24.62 50.51 -51.33
CA ALA A 810 -23.35 50.24 -50.63
C ALA A 810 -22.36 51.41 -50.62
N LYS A 811 -22.33 52.23 -51.68
CA LYS A 811 -21.53 53.47 -51.74
C LYS A 811 -22.03 54.52 -50.74
N SER A 812 -23.34 54.77 -50.72
CA SER A 812 -23.96 55.71 -49.79
C SER A 812 -23.86 55.24 -48.34
N ALA A 813 -23.99 53.93 -48.12
CA ALA A 813 -23.75 53.30 -46.83
C ALA A 813 -22.26 53.23 -46.47
N GLN A 814 -21.35 53.48 -47.41
CA GLN A 814 -19.90 53.33 -47.26
C GLN A 814 -19.49 51.94 -46.76
N THR A 815 -20.12 50.87 -47.24
CA THR A 815 -19.83 49.47 -46.85
C THR A 815 -18.96 48.72 -47.87
N ASP A 816 -18.68 49.31 -49.04
CA ASP A 816 -17.95 48.67 -50.15
C ASP A 816 -16.54 48.15 -49.79
N HIS A 817 -15.94 48.71 -48.74
CA HIS A 817 -14.60 48.34 -48.28
C HIS A 817 -14.59 47.09 -47.38
N ILE A 818 -15.77 46.66 -46.91
CA ILE A 818 -15.94 45.51 -46.02
C ILE A 818 -16.08 44.25 -46.87
N ASN A 819 -14.99 43.54 -47.07
CA ASN A 819 -14.95 42.26 -47.79
C ASN A 819 -15.44 41.08 -46.92
N GLN A 820 -15.05 41.10 -45.64
CA GLN A 820 -15.38 40.08 -44.65
C GLN A 820 -15.54 40.78 -43.30
N LEU A 821 -16.74 40.71 -42.74
CA LEU A 821 -17.07 41.25 -41.43
C LEU A 821 -17.15 40.10 -40.42
N VAL A 822 -16.47 40.24 -39.28
CA VAL A 822 -16.65 39.34 -38.13
C VAL A 822 -17.61 40.00 -37.15
N CYS A 823 -18.70 39.29 -36.86
CA CYS A 823 -19.77 39.75 -36.00
C CYS A 823 -19.58 39.15 -34.59
N PHE A 824 -19.52 40.01 -33.58
CA PHE A 824 -19.45 39.55 -32.19
C PHE A 824 -20.83 39.62 -31.54
N PRO A 825 -21.37 38.48 -31.07
CA PRO A 825 -22.72 38.43 -30.50
C PRO A 825 -22.81 39.07 -29.10
N SER A 826 -21.69 39.38 -28.43
CA SER A 826 -21.68 39.79 -27.01
C SER A 826 -21.86 41.30 -26.77
N TYR A 827 -22.56 41.62 -25.67
CA TYR A 827 -22.68 43.00 -25.17
C TYR A 827 -21.37 43.51 -24.57
N ASP A 828 -20.48 42.63 -24.12
CA ASP A 828 -19.19 42.98 -23.53
C ASP A 828 -18.02 42.22 -24.18
N ILE A 829 -17.42 42.89 -25.16
CA ILE A 829 -16.26 42.45 -25.95
C ILE A 829 -15.04 42.15 -25.04
N SER A 830 -14.92 42.80 -23.87
CA SER A 830 -13.80 42.58 -22.96
C SER A 830 -13.84 41.21 -22.27
N SER A 831 -15.04 40.66 -22.11
CA SER A 831 -15.32 39.36 -21.49
C SER A 831 -15.49 38.22 -22.51
N ASP A 832 -15.48 38.53 -23.80
CA ASP A 832 -15.73 37.58 -24.88
C ASP A 832 -14.49 36.72 -25.13
N TYR A 833 -14.61 35.41 -24.89
CA TYR A 833 -13.51 34.46 -25.09
C TYR A 833 -13.04 34.47 -26.55
N VAL A 834 -13.96 34.39 -27.52
CA VAL A 834 -13.63 34.34 -28.96
C VAL A 834 -12.85 35.57 -29.38
N PHE A 835 -13.32 36.75 -28.97
CA PHE A 835 -12.65 38.00 -29.31
C PHE A 835 -11.24 38.06 -28.73
N ASN A 836 -11.08 37.65 -27.47
CA ASN A 836 -9.76 37.63 -26.83
C ASN A 836 -8.78 36.68 -27.54
N GLN A 837 -9.24 35.53 -28.03
CA GLN A 837 -8.40 34.59 -28.81
C GLN A 837 -8.00 35.17 -30.18
N LEU A 838 -8.89 35.91 -30.84
CA LEU A 838 -8.56 36.60 -32.09
C LEU A 838 -7.55 37.74 -31.86
N LEU A 839 -7.67 38.49 -30.75
CA LEU A 839 -6.71 39.55 -30.41
C LEU A 839 -5.27 39.04 -30.20
N GLU A 840 -5.09 37.76 -29.87
CA GLU A 840 -3.74 37.18 -29.78
C GLU A 840 -3.08 37.01 -31.15
N ASN A 841 -3.85 37.03 -32.23
CA ASN A 841 -3.38 36.75 -33.58
C ASN A 841 -3.44 37.95 -34.52
N PHE A 842 -4.27 38.96 -34.22
CA PHE A 842 -4.53 40.10 -35.09
C PHE A 842 -4.35 41.45 -34.38
N GLY A 843 -3.93 42.47 -35.12
CA GLY A 843 -3.96 43.86 -34.68
C GLY A 843 -4.64 44.78 -35.69
N VAL A 844 -5.05 45.97 -35.27
CA VAL A 844 -5.76 46.91 -36.14
C VAL A 844 -4.78 47.56 -37.11
N SER A 845 -5.01 47.38 -38.40
CA SER A 845 -4.20 47.93 -39.51
C SER A 845 -4.81 49.22 -40.08
N GLU A 846 -6.13 49.33 -40.05
CA GLU A 846 -6.88 50.46 -40.60
C GLU A 846 -8.07 50.80 -39.71
N ILE A 847 -8.30 52.10 -39.48
CA ILE A 847 -9.44 52.63 -38.74
C ILE A 847 -10.20 53.59 -39.64
N LYS A 848 -11.43 53.22 -40.01
CA LYS A 848 -12.29 54.05 -40.84
C LYS A 848 -13.38 54.70 -39.99
N ILE A 849 -13.35 56.03 -39.94
CA ILE A 849 -14.35 56.82 -39.22
C ILE A 849 -15.37 57.34 -40.22
N ILE A 850 -16.66 57.04 -39.97
CA ILE A 850 -17.76 57.51 -40.80
C ILE A 850 -18.66 58.39 -39.93
N ALA A 851 -18.23 59.63 -39.74
CA ALA A 851 -18.84 60.57 -38.80
C ALA A 851 -20.33 60.80 -39.07
N SER A 852 -20.73 60.89 -40.35
CA SER A 852 -22.13 61.07 -40.76
C SER A 852 -23.05 59.92 -40.32
N GLN A 853 -22.50 58.73 -40.06
CA GLN A 853 -23.23 57.54 -39.61
C GLN A 853 -22.92 57.17 -38.15
N ARG A 854 -22.10 57.96 -37.43
CA ARG A 854 -21.58 57.65 -36.08
C ARG A 854 -21.04 56.22 -35.99
N ARG A 855 -20.21 55.86 -36.95
CA ARG A 855 -19.73 54.50 -37.18
C ARG A 855 -18.20 54.47 -37.24
N VAL A 856 -17.62 53.44 -36.65
CA VAL A 856 -16.19 53.13 -36.73
C VAL A 856 -16.04 51.72 -37.27
N ASP A 857 -15.29 51.57 -38.35
CA ASP A 857 -14.92 50.27 -38.89
C ASP A 857 -13.43 50.04 -38.64
N LEU A 858 -13.08 48.84 -38.18
CA LEU A 858 -11.71 48.46 -37.86
C LEU A 858 -11.30 47.28 -38.74
N LYS A 859 -10.17 47.42 -39.44
CA LYS A 859 -9.55 46.34 -40.19
C LYS A 859 -8.49 45.65 -39.34
N TRP A 860 -8.69 44.37 -39.07
CA TRP A 860 -7.78 43.53 -38.32
C TRP A 860 -6.90 42.75 -39.29
N ASN A 861 -5.58 42.78 -39.06
CA ASN A 861 -4.59 42.07 -39.87
C ASN A 861 -3.55 41.42 -38.94
N LYS A 862 -3.06 40.23 -39.30
CA LYS A 862 -1.96 39.55 -38.61
C LYS A 862 -0.66 40.36 -38.58
N GLU A 863 -0.32 41.01 -39.68
CA GLU A 863 0.92 41.79 -39.82
C GLU A 863 0.96 42.96 -38.84
N SER A 864 -0.21 43.52 -38.51
CA SER A 864 -0.37 44.63 -37.57
C SER A 864 -0.53 44.20 -36.11
N LYS A 865 -0.31 42.92 -35.78
CA LYS A 865 -0.39 42.42 -34.39
C LYS A 865 0.53 43.22 -33.45
N ASN A 866 1.73 43.56 -33.92
CA ASN A 866 2.70 44.30 -33.12
C ASN A 866 2.52 45.82 -33.20
N SER A 867 1.49 46.31 -33.91
CA SER A 867 1.22 47.75 -34.03
C SER A 867 0.65 48.34 -32.75
N TRP A 868 0.23 47.49 -31.80
CA TRP A 868 -0.47 47.91 -30.60
C TRP A 868 0.06 47.24 -29.34
N LYS A 869 0.26 48.01 -28.28
CA LYS A 869 0.49 47.53 -26.93
C LYS A 869 -0.84 47.52 -26.17
N LYS A 870 -1.31 46.32 -25.80
CA LYS A 870 -2.49 46.14 -24.94
C LYS A 870 -2.13 46.50 -23.49
N ILE A 871 -2.94 47.35 -22.86
CA ILE A 871 -2.85 47.71 -21.44
C ILE A 871 -4.14 47.27 -20.74
N LEU A 872 -3.96 46.56 -19.63
CA LEU A 872 -5.07 46.16 -18.75
C LEU A 872 -5.28 47.26 -17.71
N LEU A 873 -6.46 47.89 -17.70
CA LEU A 873 -6.83 48.88 -16.71
C LEU A 873 -7.11 48.18 -15.37
N MET A 874 -6.30 48.45 -14.35
CA MET A 874 -6.47 47.88 -13.01
C MET A 874 -7.47 48.72 -12.20
N ASP A 875 -8.78 48.48 -12.33
CA ASP A 875 -9.72 48.76 -11.23
C ASP A 875 -11.06 48.00 -11.36
N ASN A 876 -11.80 47.89 -10.26
CA ASN A 876 -12.97 47.01 -10.00
C ASN A 876 -14.24 47.20 -10.86
N ARG A 877 -14.15 47.58 -12.14
CA ARG A 877 -15.25 47.56 -13.11
C ARG A 877 -14.78 46.96 -14.44
N PRO A 878 -15.66 46.27 -15.20
CA PRO A 878 -15.30 45.71 -16.51
C PRO A 878 -15.20 46.86 -17.53
N GLU A 879 -14.16 47.67 -17.43
CA GLU A 879 -13.99 48.85 -18.29
C GLU A 879 -12.81 48.65 -19.25
N GLY A 880 -13.04 47.80 -20.25
CA GLY A 880 -12.45 47.87 -21.58
C GLY A 880 -10.97 47.51 -21.80
N ASN A 881 -10.65 47.14 -23.04
CA ASN A 881 -9.28 46.92 -23.50
C ASN A 881 -8.67 48.26 -23.97
N LEU A 882 -7.54 48.70 -23.41
CA LEU A 882 -6.79 49.87 -23.89
C LEU A 882 -5.66 49.40 -24.81
N PHE A 883 -5.55 49.99 -26.00
CA PHE A 883 -4.47 49.73 -26.95
C PHE A 883 -3.74 51.04 -27.27
N ILE A 884 -2.42 51.04 -27.08
CA ILE A 884 -1.55 52.16 -27.42
C ILE A 884 -0.74 51.79 -28.66
N GLN A 885 -0.77 52.63 -29.69
CA GLN A 885 -0.08 52.34 -30.95
C GLN A 885 1.45 52.38 -30.79
N ASN A 886 2.17 51.32 -31.14
CA ASN A 886 3.63 51.32 -31.02
C ASN A 886 4.29 52.35 -31.95
N SER A 887 5.37 52.98 -31.48
CA SER A 887 6.01 54.12 -32.15
C SER A 887 6.59 53.82 -33.55
N GLY A 888 6.80 52.54 -33.89
CA GLY A 888 7.42 52.07 -35.13
C GLY A 888 6.49 51.63 -36.26
N GLU A 889 5.16 51.54 -36.05
CA GLU A 889 4.23 50.99 -37.05
C GLU A 889 3.10 51.98 -37.40
N GLU A 890 2.87 52.22 -38.69
CA GLU A 890 1.81 53.12 -39.18
C GLU A 890 0.47 52.38 -39.29
N VAL A 891 -0.57 52.95 -38.68
CA VAL A 891 -1.98 52.52 -38.81
C VAL A 891 -2.70 53.55 -39.67
N VAL A 892 -3.39 53.09 -40.71
CA VAL A 892 -4.10 53.99 -41.64
C VAL A 892 -5.41 54.46 -40.99
N CYS A 893 -5.63 55.78 -40.88
CA CYS A 893 -6.90 56.35 -40.42
C CYS A 893 -7.53 57.22 -41.51
N SER A 894 -8.80 56.99 -41.84
CA SER A 894 -9.44 57.59 -43.02
C SER A 894 -9.73 59.10 -42.92
N ASP A 895 -9.78 59.63 -41.70
CA ASP A 895 -9.87 61.07 -41.40
C ASP A 895 -8.69 61.41 -40.50
N GLU A 896 -7.91 62.47 -40.78
CA GLU A 896 -6.92 63.00 -39.83
C GLU A 896 -7.66 63.37 -38.55
N PRO A 897 -7.51 62.61 -37.46
CA PRO A 897 -8.19 62.98 -36.26
C PRO A 897 -7.30 64.06 -35.62
N SER A 898 -7.86 65.26 -35.43
CA SER A 898 -7.39 66.18 -34.38
C SER A 898 -7.57 65.59 -32.96
N ILE A 899 -7.75 64.26 -32.87
CA ILE A 899 -8.23 63.47 -31.74
C ILE A 899 -7.28 62.27 -31.60
N GLY A 900 -6.44 62.28 -30.56
CA GLY A 900 -5.50 61.20 -30.29
C GLY A 900 -6.13 59.87 -29.83
N VAL A 901 -7.42 59.88 -29.48
CA VAL A 901 -8.08 58.74 -28.82
C VAL A 901 -9.36 58.35 -29.56
N ILE A 902 -9.46 57.08 -29.98
CA ILE A 902 -10.66 56.51 -30.60
C ILE A 902 -11.29 55.52 -29.62
N LYS A 903 -12.56 55.73 -29.29
CA LYS A 903 -13.35 54.81 -28.45
C LYS A 903 -14.32 54.02 -29.32
N SER A 904 -14.15 52.70 -29.35
CA SER A 904 -15.04 51.74 -29.98
C SER A 904 -15.61 50.81 -28.90
N LYS A 905 -16.89 50.96 -28.55
CA LYS A 905 -17.62 50.27 -27.46
C LYS A 905 -16.81 50.14 -26.16
N ASN A 906 -16.06 49.04 -26.01
CA ASN A 906 -15.24 48.68 -24.84
C ASN A 906 -13.74 48.61 -25.18
N ILE A 907 -13.30 49.24 -26.25
CA ILE A 907 -11.90 49.31 -26.68
C ILE A 907 -11.54 50.78 -26.86
N ILE A 908 -10.42 51.17 -26.29
CA ILE A 908 -9.84 52.51 -26.44
C ILE A 908 -8.55 52.35 -27.22
N PHE A 909 -8.44 53.02 -28.36
CA PHE A 909 -7.22 53.10 -29.16
C PHE A 909 -6.59 54.48 -28.97
N ILE A 910 -5.33 54.51 -28.55
CA ILE A 910 -4.51 55.74 -28.46
C ILE A 910 -3.54 55.74 -29.64
N LEU A 911 -3.76 56.65 -30.59
CA LEU A 911 -2.97 56.78 -31.80
C LEU A 911 -1.63 57.48 -31.52
N LYS A 912 -0.64 57.18 -32.35
CA LYS A 912 0.68 57.85 -32.34
C LYS A 912 0.51 59.36 -32.50
N GLY A 913 1.21 60.14 -31.66
CA GLY A 913 1.12 61.62 -31.66
C GLY A 913 0.09 62.22 -30.70
N SER A 914 -0.66 61.38 -29.96
CA SER A 914 -1.47 61.82 -28.82
C SER A 914 -0.59 62.31 -27.66
N GLU A 915 -1.02 63.34 -26.92
CA GLU A 915 -0.32 63.84 -25.72
C GLU A 915 -0.10 62.78 -24.61
N LEU A 916 -0.73 61.61 -24.73
CA LEU A 916 -0.66 60.47 -23.81
C LEU A 916 0.45 59.44 -24.12
N HIS A 917 1.23 59.62 -25.20
CA HIS A 917 2.19 58.59 -25.69
C HIS A 917 3.45 58.38 -24.83
N ASP A 918 3.76 59.29 -23.91
CA ASP A 918 4.99 59.27 -23.09
C ASP A 918 4.81 58.61 -21.69
N LEU A 919 3.79 57.77 -21.49
CA LEU A 919 3.49 57.10 -20.20
C LEU A 919 4.06 55.68 -20.07
#